data_AF-A0A401KLE5-F1
#
_entry.id   AF-A0A401KLE5-F1
#
_cell.length_a   1.000
_cell.length_b   1.000
_cell.length_c   1.000
_cell.angle_alpha   90.00
_cell.angle_beta   90.00
_cell.angle_gamma   90.00
#
_symmetry.space_group_name_H-M   'P 1'
#
loop_
_entity.id
_entity.type
_entity.pdbx_description
1 polymer ?
#
loop_
_entity_poly.entity_id
_entity_poly.type
_entity_poly.pdbx_seq_one_letter_code
_entity_poly.pdbx_strand_id
1 'polypeptide(L)'
;MASSTVVLVPGAWHQPSCMCQLQDELTSRGINATTVAHPSIGNTSPPLKTMVDDRASLHAVIEELADKGHYVTVVAHSYGGAVASGAAEGLGVAERRAAGKAGGIVMIVYLVAFVVPKGQTLLGYFGGVAPSFWEFKGDLIYANNPVISDPANLFYNDLPSDVQDYWISQLLPMAAACSQVPNTYEPWKYIPCTYIQAKQDQALPLEMQEKMIATMGSVTNLTLDSSHSPFSSMPRDVAVLVQQAVKEGLEKAPGAHIANPAAFNLMYAYGLLPSNNPPAILHDLGVACFMPPAEQSLYASERSVNERMAQGRYLLDRLIQHFHPRTLPDTNHVLDDALTAFIMTSIAPSERSVESSLQYWLIFLKFVVQKLELHKDVPDLSEDDKEERRRLWWATYIIDRHAALSFNGRPRITDNECLSLPTPRPDPIWNQPGPLPPGFQGRSAHETVLSYHVENLDMLGLFLPLSRILGEILEYRFLSDHSTFNTCHGLLNTVQKNILQNLEIWYHSFEALVGSEFCAIAEPDCDSFPAADIPTVAYYGFHMYHCMFVLLHGPMDVVRMYQDLTWQSSSDFLTAGEHAVACANVLDMFVAATNMDYQRTFAKLLRRALSFNMAESTGDSVPGQDQPTPELTSAPQLPLDPEMFRYRWAPGYTGLWVGPMG
;
A
#
# COMPACT_ATOMS: atom_id res chain seq x y z
N MET A 1 4.17 -8.30 -32.67
CA MET A 1 5.32 -8.80 -31.86
C MET A 1 4.85 -10.03 -31.12
N ALA A 2 5.68 -11.07 -30.97
CA ALA A 2 5.30 -12.25 -30.19
C ALA A 2 5.25 -11.86 -28.70
N SER A 3 4.08 -11.99 -28.08
CA SER A 3 3.86 -11.68 -26.66
C SER A 3 4.37 -12.84 -25.79
N SER A 4 4.90 -12.53 -24.61
CA SER A 4 5.29 -13.54 -23.61
C SER A 4 4.27 -13.58 -22.48
N THR A 5 3.95 -14.76 -21.97
CA THR A 5 3.01 -14.95 -20.87
C THR A 5 3.52 -16.00 -19.89
N VAL A 6 3.42 -15.70 -18.59
CA VAL A 6 3.72 -16.62 -17.51
C VAL A 6 2.44 -17.36 -17.12
N VAL A 7 2.51 -18.69 -17.03
CA VAL A 7 1.42 -19.54 -16.54
C VAL A 7 1.83 -20.08 -15.17
N LEU A 8 1.16 -19.63 -14.12
CA LEU A 8 1.36 -20.07 -12.74
C LEU A 8 0.52 -21.32 -12.46
N VAL A 9 1.15 -22.37 -11.94
CA VAL A 9 0.54 -23.67 -11.68
C VAL A 9 0.65 -23.99 -10.18
N PRO A 10 -0.45 -23.91 -9.42
CA PRO A 10 -0.45 -24.20 -7.98
C PRO A 10 -0.07 -25.63 -7.62
N GLY A 11 0.26 -25.83 -6.34
CA GLY A 11 0.48 -27.15 -5.73
C GLY A 11 -0.79 -27.90 -5.36
N ALA A 12 -0.62 -29.04 -4.69
CA ALA A 12 -1.72 -29.85 -4.19
C ALA A 12 -2.49 -29.07 -3.10
N TRP A 13 -3.79 -29.34 -2.98
CA TRP A 13 -4.72 -28.68 -2.05
C TRP A 13 -4.94 -27.18 -2.21
N HIS A 14 -4.17 -26.50 -3.07
CA HIS A 14 -4.23 -25.05 -3.24
C HIS A 14 -5.16 -24.64 -4.38
N GLN A 15 -5.88 -23.56 -4.16
CA GLN A 15 -6.69 -22.88 -5.17
C GLN A 15 -5.83 -21.84 -5.92
N PRO A 16 -6.23 -21.39 -7.13
CA PRO A 16 -5.51 -20.36 -7.88
C PRO A 16 -5.25 -19.07 -7.09
N SER A 17 -6.14 -18.72 -6.16
CA SER A 17 -6.02 -17.52 -5.33
C SER A 17 -4.74 -17.48 -4.50
N CYS A 18 -4.11 -18.62 -4.20
CA CYS A 18 -2.85 -18.64 -3.44
C CYS A 18 -1.68 -17.98 -4.19
N MET A 19 -1.76 -17.88 -5.52
CA MET A 19 -0.71 -17.28 -6.36
C MET A 19 -0.99 -15.80 -6.70
N CYS A 20 -2.07 -15.19 -6.18
CA CYS A 20 -2.44 -13.81 -6.53
C CYS A 20 -1.32 -12.82 -6.26
N GLN A 21 -0.64 -12.91 -5.12
CA GLN A 21 0.47 -12.01 -4.80
C GLN A 21 1.61 -12.13 -5.81
N LEU A 22 2.02 -13.35 -6.18
CA LEU A 22 3.04 -13.56 -7.21
C LEU A 22 2.56 -13.06 -8.59
N GLN A 23 1.29 -13.28 -8.94
CA GLN A 23 0.72 -12.79 -10.20
C GLN A 23 0.73 -11.25 -10.26
N ASP A 24 0.39 -10.59 -9.16
CA ASP A 24 0.42 -9.14 -9.03
C ASP A 24 1.85 -8.60 -9.14
N GLU A 25 2.82 -9.27 -8.51
CA GLU A 25 4.25 -8.92 -8.60
C GLU A 25 4.85 -9.13 -10.01
N LEU A 26 4.36 -10.12 -10.77
CA LEU A 26 4.75 -10.28 -12.17
C LEU A 26 4.10 -9.21 -13.05
N THR A 27 2.83 -8.90 -12.81
CA THR A 27 2.07 -7.88 -13.54
C THR A 27 2.65 -6.49 -13.33
N SER A 28 3.07 -6.16 -12.09
CA SER A 28 3.73 -4.89 -11.76
C SER A 28 5.04 -4.69 -12.53
N ARG A 29 5.70 -5.80 -12.92
CA ARG A 29 6.92 -5.85 -13.74
C ARG A 29 6.66 -5.87 -15.25
N GLY A 30 5.41 -5.69 -15.67
CA GLY A 30 5.00 -5.74 -17.08
C GLY A 30 5.02 -7.15 -17.68
N ILE A 31 5.05 -8.18 -16.85
CA ILE A 31 4.99 -9.58 -17.28
C ILE A 31 3.55 -10.05 -17.16
N ASN A 32 2.92 -10.35 -18.29
CA ASN A 32 1.58 -10.94 -18.29
C ASN A 32 1.64 -12.30 -17.59
N ALA A 33 0.83 -12.49 -16.56
CA ALA A 33 0.74 -13.74 -15.81
C ALA A 33 -0.71 -14.19 -15.67
N THR A 34 -0.93 -15.50 -15.70
CA THR A 34 -2.23 -16.12 -15.44
C THR A 34 -2.05 -17.35 -14.58
N THR A 35 -2.97 -17.58 -13.64
CA THR A 35 -2.94 -18.74 -12.75
C THR A 35 -4.00 -19.76 -13.17
N VAL A 36 -3.61 -21.02 -13.30
CA VAL A 36 -4.55 -22.12 -13.64
C VAL A 36 -5.12 -22.80 -12.39
N ALA A 37 -6.29 -23.40 -12.55
CA ALA A 37 -6.88 -24.31 -11.58
C ALA A 37 -6.63 -25.77 -11.97
N HIS A 38 -6.43 -26.61 -10.96
CA HIS A 38 -6.43 -28.07 -11.09
C HIS A 38 -7.84 -28.60 -10.87
N PRO A 39 -8.51 -29.21 -11.88
CA PRO A 39 -9.82 -29.82 -11.72
C PRO A 39 -9.92 -30.87 -10.61
N SER A 40 -8.82 -31.50 -10.20
CA SER A 40 -8.79 -32.48 -9.11
C SER A 40 -8.89 -31.87 -7.71
N ILE A 41 -8.58 -30.57 -7.55
CA ILE A 41 -8.58 -29.88 -6.25
C ILE A 41 -9.99 -29.36 -5.96
N GLY A 42 -10.55 -29.76 -4.81
CA GLY A 42 -11.93 -29.42 -4.43
C GLY A 42 -13.01 -30.24 -5.12
N ASN A 43 -12.64 -31.15 -6.04
CA ASN A 43 -13.58 -32.08 -6.64
C ASN A 43 -13.88 -33.25 -5.68
N THR A 44 -14.99 -33.15 -4.95
CA THR A 44 -15.39 -34.12 -3.92
C THR A 44 -16.52 -35.06 -4.35
N SER A 45 -17.07 -34.87 -5.55
CA SER A 45 -18.20 -35.65 -6.06
C SER A 45 -17.78 -36.51 -7.27
N PRO A 46 -18.15 -37.81 -7.31
CA PRO A 46 -17.88 -38.67 -8.45
C PRO A 46 -18.51 -38.16 -9.77
N PRO A 47 -17.87 -38.38 -10.93
CA PRO A 47 -16.57 -39.02 -11.09
C PRO A 47 -15.43 -38.12 -10.60
N LEU A 48 -14.55 -38.68 -9.77
CA LEU A 48 -13.42 -37.94 -9.21
C LEU A 48 -12.39 -37.64 -10.31
N LYS A 49 -11.93 -36.39 -10.33
CA LYS A 49 -10.92 -35.88 -11.24
C LYS A 49 -9.52 -36.28 -10.78
N THR A 50 -8.63 -36.55 -11.73
CA THR A 50 -7.29 -37.07 -11.48
C THR A 50 -6.21 -36.15 -12.06
N MET A 51 -4.93 -36.49 -11.85
CA MET A 51 -3.82 -35.81 -12.52
C MET A 51 -3.94 -35.82 -14.06
N VAL A 52 -4.69 -36.76 -14.66
CA VAL A 52 -4.96 -36.74 -16.11
C VAL A 52 -5.79 -35.52 -16.48
N ASP A 53 -6.83 -35.21 -15.70
CA ASP A 53 -7.68 -34.03 -15.91
C ASP A 53 -6.89 -32.72 -15.66
N ASP A 54 -6.04 -32.69 -14.63
CA ASP A 54 -5.16 -31.55 -14.34
C ASP A 54 -4.19 -31.26 -15.48
N ARG A 55 -3.56 -32.32 -16.03
CA ARG A 55 -2.67 -32.19 -17.20
C ARG A 55 -3.41 -31.69 -18.42
N ALA A 56 -4.59 -32.24 -18.71
CA ALA A 56 -5.39 -31.83 -19.86
C ALA A 56 -5.83 -30.36 -19.74
N SER A 57 -6.23 -29.93 -18.54
CA SER A 57 -6.59 -28.54 -18.25
C SER A 57 -5.40 -27.59 -18.50
N LEU A 58 -4.24 -27.88 -17.92
CA LEU A 58 -3.04 -27.05 -18.10
C LEU A 58 -2.55 -27.06 -19.56
N HIS A 59 -2.56 -28.23 -20.22
CA HIS A 59 -2.15 -28.36 -21.61
C HIS A 59 -3.01 -27.49 -22.52
N ALA A 60 -4.34 -27.49 -22.34
CA ALA A 60 -5.25 -26.68 -23.13
C ALA A 60 -4.97 -25.17 -22.98
N VAL A 61 -4.70 -24.69 -21.75
CA VAL A 61 -4.35 -23.27 -21.51
C VAL A 61 -3.04 -22.89 -22.21
N ILE A 62 -2.00 -23.72 -22.09
CA ILE A 62 -0.70 -23.45 -22.73
C ILE A 62 -0.84 -23.53 -24.27
N GLU A 63 -1.57 -24.52 -24.79
CA GLU A 63 -1.80 -24.66 -26.22
C GLU A 63 -2.56 -23.45 -26.78
N GLU A 64 -3.61 -22.98 -26.10
CA GLU A 64 -4.37 -21.80 -26.53
C GLU A 64 -3.47 -20.54 -26.63
N LEU A 65 -2.63 -20.30 -25.62
CA LEU A 65 -1.67 -19.20 -25.65
C LEU A 65 -0.65 -19.36 -26.79
N ALA A 66 -0.11 -20.56 -26.95
CA ALA A 66 0.88 -20.85 -27.98
C ALA A 66 0.30 -20.76 -29.40
N ASP A 67 -0.95 -21.18 -29.61
CA ASP A 67 -1.67 -21.08 -30.88
C ASP A 67 -1.96 -19.61 -31.27
N LYS A 68 -2.10 -18.72 -30.28
CA LYS A 68 -2.10 -17.26 -30.48
C LYS A 68 -0.70 -16.68 -30.77
N GLY A 69 0.31 -17.54 -30.86
CA GLY A 69 1.70 -17.17 -31.13
C GLY A 69 2.46 -16.65 -29.92
N HIS A 70 1.96 -16.85 -28.70
CA HIS A 70 2.66 -16.42 -27.49
C HIS A 70 3.81 -17.38 -27.15
N TYR A 71 4.87 -16.81 -26.59
CA TYR A 71 5.86 -17.58 -25.84
C TYR A 71 5.38 -17.76 -24.41
N VAL A 72 5.55 -18.96 -23.86
CA VAL A 72 5.00 -19.32 -22.55
C VAL A 72 6.13 -19.72 -21.60
N THR A 73 6.14 -19.13 -20.41
CA THR A 73 6.95 -19.62 -19.29
C THR A 73 6.03 -20.24 -18.25
N VAL A 74 6.22 -21.51 -17.92
CA VAL A 74 5.40 -22.21 -16.92
C VAL A 74 6.11 -22.14 -15.59
N VAL A 75 5.45 -21.63 -14.54
CA VAL A 75 5.98 -21.65 -13.16
C VAL A 75 5.13 -22.62 -12.37
N ALA A 76 5.71 -23.77 -12.05
CA ALA A 76 5.03 -24.89 -11.44
C ALA A 76 5.49 -25.09 -10.01
N HIS A 77 4.55 -25.03 -9.07
CA HIS A 77 4.79 -25.22 -7.64
C HIS A 77 4.40 -26.62 -7.17
N SER A 78 5.23 -27.25 -6.33
CA SER A 78 4.90 -28.51 -5.65
C SER A 78 4.33 -29.57 -6.62
N TYR A 79 3.15 -30.12 -6.35
CA TYR A 79 2.40 -31.05 -7.22
C TYR A 79 2.26 -30.55 -8.67
N GLY A 80 2.13 -29.23 -8.86
CA GLY A 80 2.08 -28.58 -10.15
C GLY A 80 3.28 -28.94 -11.04
N GLY A 81 4.44 -29.28 -10.47
CA GLY A 81 5.61 -29.76 -11.24
C GLY A 81 5.36 -31.09 -11.95
N ALA A 82 4.66 -32.04 -11.31
CA ALA A 82 4.28 -33.31 -11.92
C ALA A 82 3.19 -33.11 -13.00
N VAL A 83 2.26 -32.19 -12.77
CA VAL A 83 1.23 -31.81 -13.75
C VAL A 83 1.86 -31.13 -14.97
N ALA A 84 2.70 -30.10 -14.75
CA ALA A 84 3.37 -29.35 -15.79
C ALA A 84 4.29 -30.22 -16.64
N SER A 85 4.96 -31.21 -16.04
CA SER A 85 5.81 -32.14 -16.77
C SER A 85 5.03 -32.92 -17.82
N GLY A 86 3.88 -33.49 -17.48
CA GLY A 86 3.02 -34.18 -18.43
C GLY A 86 2.32 -33.24 -19.42
N ALA A 87 1.88 -32.07 -18.97
CA ALA A 87 1.17 -31.10 -19.80
C ALA A 87 2.07 -30.44 -20.87
N ALA A 88 3.39 -30.42 -20.68
CA ALA A 88 4.31 -29.76 -21.61
C ALA A 88 4.58 -30.56 -22.92
N GLU A 89 4.19 -31.84 -22.99
CA GLU A 89 4.47 -32.72 -24.13
C GLU A 89 3.98 -32.12 -25.46
N GLY A 90 4.89 -31.89 -26.41
CA GLY A 90 4.57 -31.32 -27.73
C GLY A 90 4.33 -29.81 -27.76
N LEU A 91 4.44 -29.11 -26.62
CA LEU A 91 4.22 -27.66 -26.53
C LEU A 91 5.51 -26.84 -26.47
N GLY A 92 6.69 -27.47 -26.41
CA GLY A 92 7.97 -26.77 -26.49
C GLY A 92 8.14 -26.04 -27.84
N VAL A 93 8.81 -24.88 -27.84
CA VAL A 93 9.01 -24.09 -29.07
C VAL A 93 9.66 -24.91 -30.20
N ALA A 94 10.63 -25.76 -29.88
CA ALA A 94 11.30 -26.62 -30.88
C ALA A 94 10.33 -27.65 -31.50
N GLU A 95 9.53 -28.32 -30.66
CA GLU A 95 8.55 -29.32 -31.09
C GLU A 95 7.44 -28.67 -31.93
N ARG A 96 6.88 -27.55 -31.46
CA ARG A 96 5.83 -26.81 -32.19
C ARG A 96 6.33 -26.28 -33.52
N ARG A 97 7.56 -25.76 -33.56
CA ARG A 97 8.17 -25.29 -34.81
C ARG A 97 8.38 -26.44 -35.80
N ALA A 98 8.80 -27.62 -35.33
CA ALA A 98 8.89 -28.81 -36.18
C ALA A 98 7.52 -29.24 -36.75
N ALA A 99 6.43 -28.97 -36.01
CA ALA A 99 5.06 -29.16 -36.46
C ALA A 99 4.48 -27.97 -37.28
N GLY A 100 5.28 -26.96 -37.61
CA GLY A 100 4.84 -25.78 -38.36
C GLY A 100 3.93 -24.81 -37.58
N LYS A 101 3.86 -24.93 -36.24
CA LYS A 101 3.10 -24.04 -35.36
C LYS A 101 4.00 -22.95 -34.75
N ALA A 102 3.43 -21.76 -34.52
CA ALA A 102 4.10 -20.67 -33.81
C ALA A 102 3.93 -20.80 -32.28
N GLY A 103 4.66 -19.96 -31.53
CA GLY A 103 4.60 -19.92 -30.06
C GLY A 103 5.11 -21.21 -29.40
N GLY A 104 4.91 -21.29 -28.08
CA GLY A 104 5.24 -22.48 -27.30
C GLY A 104 5.98 -22.18 -26.00
N ILE A 105 6.26 -23.23 -25.24
CA ILE A 105 6.96 -23.17 -23.97
C ILE A 105 8.44 -22.87 -24.23
N VAL A 106 8.92 -21.77 -23.64
CA VAL A 106 10.32 -21.32 -23.70
C VAL A 106 11.11 -21.68 -22.44
N MET A 107 10.41 -21.83 -21.31
CA MET A 107 11.00 -22.12 -20.01
C MET A 107 9.98 -22.80 -19.10
N ILE A 108 10.44 -23.77 -18.30
CA ILE A 108 9.69 -24.31 -17.16
C ILE A 108 10.47 -24.03 -15.87
N VAL A 109 9.85 -23.28 -14.96
CA VAL A 109 10.37 -23.02 -13.62
C VAL A 109 9.70 -23.98 -12.64
N TYR A 110 10.49 -24.88 -12.05
CA TYR A 110 10.09 -25.74 -10.96
C TYR A 110 10.33 -25.00 -9.64
N LEU A 111 9.27 -24.41 -9.08
CA LEU A 111 9.31 -23.67 -7.83
C LEU A 111 9.01 -24.64 -6.68
N VAL A 112 10.05 -25.13 -6.02
CA VAL A 112 9.90 -26.07 -4.89
C VAL A 112 8.97 -27.25 -5.27
N ALA A 113 9.23 -27.83 -6.44
CA ALA A 113 8.26 -28.67 -7.14
C ALA A 113 8.73 -30.09 -7.36
N PHE A 114 7.76 -31.00 -7.53
CA PHE A 114 8.05 -32.40 -7.85
C PHE A 114 8.56 -32.53 -9.28
N VAL A 115 9.69 -33.24 -9.42
CA VAL A 115 10.26 -33.66 -10.71
C VAL A 115 10.11 -35.17 -10.80
N VAL A 116 9.03 -35.63 -11.42
CA VAL A 116 8.67 -37.06 -11.50
C VAL A 116 9.04 -37.62 -12.88
N PRO A 117 9.98 -38.57 -12.99
CA PRO A 117 10.36 -39.18 -14.26
C PRO A 117 9.21 -39.86 -15.00
N LYS A 118 9.38 -40.05 -16.31
CA LYS A 118 8.39 -40.76 -17.14
C LYS A 118 8.18 -42.18 -16.61
N GLY A 119 6.92 -42.59 -16.49
CA GLY A 119 6.50 -43.88 -15.98
C GLY A 119 6.45 -43.98 -14.45
N GLN A 120 6.95 -42.99 -13.71
CA GLN A 120 6.84 -42.95 -12.24
C GLN A 120 5.59 -42.19 -11.77
N THR A 121 5.16 -42.46 -10.54
CA THR A 121 4.01 -41.81 -9.89
C THR A 121 4.49 -40.97 -8.73
N LEU A 122 3.67 -40.01 -8.28
CA LEU A 122 3.99 -39.19 -7.11
C LEU A 122 4.18 -40.06 -5.85
N LEU A 123 3.30 -41.04 -5.64
CA LEU A 123 3.41 -42.00 -4.55
C LEU A 123 4.66 -42.88 -4.69
N GLY A 124 5.01 -43.27 -5.92
CA GLY A 124 6.23 -44.01 -6.21
C GLY A 124 7.49 -43.22 -5.82
N TYR A 125 7.48 -41.89 -6.00
CA TYR A 125 8.56 -41.02 -5.59
C TYR A 125 8.72 -40.95 -4.05
N PHE A 126 7.64 -41.16 -3.30
CA PHE A 126 7.66 -41.39 -1.85
C PHE A 126 7.98 -42.84 -1.44
N GLY A 127 8.52 -43.66 -2.36
CA GLY A 127 8.86 -45.06 -2.07
C GLY A 127 7.64 -45.97 -1.97
N GLY A 128 6.49 -45.56 -2.50
CA GLY A 128 5.24 -46.32 -2.49
C GLY A 128 4.43 -46.20 -1.19
N VAL A 129 4.92 -45.44 -0.21
CA VAL A 129 4.23 -45.20 1.07
C VAL A 129 3.77 -43.74 1.11
N ALA A 130 2.49 -43.53 1.42
CA ALA A 130 1.96 -42.17 1.53
C ALA A 130 2.62 -41.44 2.71
N PRO A 131 3.02 -40.17 2.55
CA PRO A 131 3.52 -39.35 3.65
C PRO A 131 2.55 -39.28 4.82
N SER A 132 3.06 -39.19 6.06
CA SER A 132 2.24 -39.20 7.28
C SER A 132 1.27 -38.00 7.39
N PHE A 133 1.59 -36.90 6.71
CA PHE A 133 0.74 -35.70 6.64
C PHE A 133 -0.44 -35.84 5.66
N TRP A 134 -0.55 -36.94 4.91
CA TRP A 134 -1.72 -37.22 4.07
C TRP A 134 -2.83 -37.85 4.90
N GLU A 135 -3.94 -37.14 5.06
CA GLU A 135 -5.13 -37.68 5.72
C GLU A 135 -6.09 -38.25 4.66
N PHE A 136 -6.23 -39.57 4.64
CA PHE A 136 -7.16 -40.25 3.74
C PHE A 136 -8.57 -40.30 4.34
N LYS A 137 -9.55 -39.78 3.60
CA LYS A 137 -10.98 -39.86 3.90
C LYS A 137 -11.71 -40.41 2.68
N GLY A 138 -11.85 -41.73 2.63
CA GLY A 138 -12.31 -42.43 1.42
C GLY A 138 -11.31 -42.25 0.29
N ASP A 139 -11.79 -41.84 -0.88
CA ASP A 139 -10.97 -41.60 -2.07
C ASP A 139 -10.35 -40.19 -2.14
N LEU A 140 -10.43 -39.42 -1.04
CA LEU A 140 -9.89 -38.07 -0.94
C LEU A 140 -8.70 -37.99 0.04
N ILE A 141 -7.75 -37.12 -0.29
CA ILE A 141 -6.59 -36.78 0.54
C ILE A 141 -6.72 -35.34 1.01
N TYR A 142 -6.68 -35.14 2.32
CA TYR A 142 -6.64 -33.84 2.98
C TYR A 142 -5.22 -33.53 3.47
N ALA A 143 -4.88 -32.24 3.51
CA ALA A 143 -3.55 -31.74 3.87
C ALA A 143 -3.31 -31.66 5.40
N ASN A 144 -4.22 -32.19 6.21
CA ASN A 144 -4.20 -32.06 7.66
C ASN A 144 -4.50 -33.42 8.31
N ASN A 145 -3.46 -34.14 8.74
CA ASN A 145 -3.62 -35.25 9.66
C ASN A 145 -3.56 -34.73 11.11
N PRO A 146 -4.70 -34.62 11.83
CA PRO A 146 -4.78 -33.99 13.15
C PRO A 146 -4.02 -34.75 14.25
N VAL A 147 -3.50 -35.95 13.95
CA VAL A 147 -2.72 -36.77 14.89
C VAL A 147 -1.21 -36.54 14.75
N ILE A 148 -0.72 -36.08 13.57
CA ILE A 148 0.73 -36.11 13.24
C ILE A 148 1.23 -34.85 12.52
N SER A 149 0.38 -34.04 11.88
CA SER A 149 0.84 -32.91 11.04
C SER A 149 0.18 -31.59 11.38
N ASP A 150 1.00 -30.53 11.38
CA ASP A 150 0.57 -29.14 11.42
C ASP A 150 0.78 -28.51 10.02
N PRO A 151 -0.30 -28.20 9.27
CA PRO A 151 -0.22 -27.53 7.97
C PRO A 151 0.53 -26.19 8.02
N ALA A 152 0.50 -25.48 9.15
CA ALA A 152 1.23 -24.22 9.33
C ALA A 152 2.74 -24.48 9.24
N ASN A 153 3.25 -25.40 10.05
CA ASN A 153 4.66 -25.80 9.99
C ASN A 153 5.05 -26.44 8.66
N LEU A 154 4.12 -27.15 7.99
CA LEU A 154 4.40 -27.86 6.76
C LEU A 154 4.54 -26.92 5.55
N PHE A 155 3.62 -25.97 5.40
CA PHE A 155 3.51 -25.14 4.19
C PHE A 155 3.89 -23.67 4.38
N TYR A 156 3.84 -23.16 5.60
CA TYR A 156 3.80 -21.73 5.90
C TYR A 156 4.64 -21.33 7.12
N ASN A 157 5.68 -22.11 7.47
CA ASN A 157 6.45 -21.93 8.72
C ASN A 157 7.24 -20.61 8.81
N ASP A 158 7.32 -19.85 7.72
CA ASP A 158 7.94 -18.52 7.61
C ASP A 158 6.91 -17.38 7.52
N LEU A 159 5.60 -17.68 7.66
CA LEU A 159 4.53 -16.69 7.65
C LEU A 159 4.00 -16.40 9.07
N PRO A 160 3.43 -15.20 9.32
CA PRO A 160 2.70 -14.90 10.56
C PRO A 160 1.50 -15.84 10.78
N SER A 161 1.17 -16.15 12.03
CA SER A 161 0.14 -17.15 12.38
C SER A 161 -1.25 -16.84 11.83
N ASP A 162 -1.66 -15.57 11.79
CA ASP A 162 -2.93 -15.14 11.21
C ASP A 162 -2.99 -15.40 9.69
N VAL A 163 -1.87 -15.19 9.00
CA VAL A 163 -1.74 -15.50 7.56
C VAL A 163 -1.70 -17.01 7.32
N GLN A 164 -1.03 -17.76 8.19
CA GLN A 164 -1.05 -19.24 8.17
C GLN A 164 -2.49 -19.75 8.30
N ASP A 165 -3.22 -19.32 9.34
CA ASP A 165 -4.60 -19.72 9.60
C ASP A 165 -5.52 -19.43 8.41
N TYR A 166 -5.37 -18.25 7.81
CA TYR A 166 -6.10 -17.88 6.60
C TYR A 166 -5.85 -18.88 5.47
N TRP A 167 -4.60 -19.12 5.07
CA TRP A 167 -4.30 -19.99 3.94
C TRP A 167 -4.60 -21.46 4.21
N ILE A 168 -4.48 -21.92 5.47
CA ILE A 168 -4.90 -23.25 5.89
C ILE A 168 -6.41 -23.43 5.71
N SER A 169 -7.21 -22.41 6.05
CA SER A 169 -8.67 -22.43 5.86
C SER A 169 -9.10 -22.55 4.39
N GLN A 170 -8.23 -22.17 3.44
CA GLN A 170 -8.50 -22.20 2.00
C GLN A 170 -8.11 -23.52 1.33
N LEU A 171 -7.48 -24.45 2.05
CA LEU A 171 -7.05 -25.74 1.51
C LEU A 171 -8.25 -26.62 1.18
N LEU A 172 -8.23 -27.24 0.00
CA LEU A 172 -9.27 -28.15 -0.48
C LEU A 172 -8.72 -29.57 -0.65
N PRO A 173 -9.52 -30.63 -0.42
CA PRO A 173 -9.07 -32.00 -0.66
C PRO A 173 -8.78 -32.27 -2.13
N MET A 174 -7.99 -33.31 -2.40
CA MET A 174 -7.73 -33.83 -3.74
C MET A 174 -8.02 -35.33 -3.85
N ALA A 175 -8.28 -35.83 -5.06
CA ALA A 175 -8.50 -37.26 -5.25
C ALA A 175 -7.21 -38.08 -5.02
N ALA A 176 -7.31 -39.18 -4.27
CA ALA A 176 -6.20 -40.07 -3.96
C ALA A 176 -5.54 -40.67 -5.21
N ALA A 177 -6.35 -40.90 -6.26
CA ALA A 177 -5.90 -41.39 -7.55
C ALA A 177 -4.84 -40.48 -8.21
N CYS A 178 -4.83 -39.18 -7.94
CA CYS A 178 -3.82 -38.25 -8.47
C CYS A 178 -2.39 -38.67 -8.10
N SER A 179 -2.18 -39.29 -6.94
CA SER A 179 -0.87 -39.75 -6.50
C SER A 179 -0.35 -40.98 -7.26
N GLN A 180 -1.24 -41.69 -7.96
CA GLN A 180 -0.97 -42.98 -8.59
C GLN A 180 -0.91 -42.90 -10.13
N VAL A 181 -1.27 -41.77 -10.72
CA VAL A 181 -1.18 -41.58 -12.18
C VAL A 181 0.30 -41.46 -12.58
N PRO A 182 0.80 -42.27 -13.53
CA PRO A 182 2.19 -42.16 -13.99
C PRO A 182 2.42 -40.85 -14.77
N ASN A 183 3.61 -40.27 -14.64
CA ASN A 183 4.04 -39.15 -15.48
C ASN A 183 4.39 -39.61 -16.90
N THR A 184 4.06 -38.80 -17.90
CA THR A 184 4.15 -39.20 -19.33
C THR A 184 5.35 -38.60 -20.05
N TYR A 185 5.88 -37.50 -19.55
CA TYR A 185 6.87 -36.68 -20.24
C TYR A 185 7.89 -36.04 -19.27
N GLU A 186 9.11 -35.85 -19.77
CA GLU A 186 10.27 -35.34 -19.03
C GLU A 186 10.79 -34.08 -19.72
N PRO A 187 10.18 -32.91 -19.46
CA PRO A 187 10.46 -31.71 -20.25
C PRO A 187 11.90 -31.23 -20.12
N TRP A 188 12.60 -31.52 -19.01
CA TRP A 188 14.01 -31.13 -18.82
C TRP A 188 14.98 -31.77 -19.82
N LYS A 189 14.53 -32.73 -20.63
CA LYS A 189 15.32 -33.28 -21.76
C LYS A 189 15.21 -32.45 -23.04
N TYR A 190 14.20 -31.58 -23.16
CA TYR A 190 13.81 -30.95 -24.43
C TYR A 190 13.53 -29.45 -24.32
N ILE A 191 13.10 -28.97 -23.16
CA ILE A 191 12.73 -27.58 -22.88
C ILE A 191 13.68 -27.06 -21.79
N PRO A 192 14.19 -25.82 -21.90
CA PRO A 192 14.93 -25.20 -20.82
C PRO A 192 14.15 -25.21 -19.51
N CYS A 193 14.83 -25.60 -18.43
CA CYS A 193 14.25 -25.64 -17.09
C CYS A 193 15.13 -24.90 -16.08
N THR A 194 14.47 -24.26 -15.13
CA THR A 194 15.06 -23.67 -13.92
C THR A 194 14.41 -24.31 -12.71
N TYR A 195 15.20 -24.66 -11.69
CA TYR A 195 14.69 -25.10 -10.39
C TYR A 195 14.96 -24.02 -9.35
N ILE A 196 13.96 -23.68 -8.54
CA ILE A 196 14.06 -22.75 -7.41
C ILE A 196 13.81 -23.54 -6.13
N GLN A 197 14.85 -23.69 -5.33
CA GLN A 197 14.83 -24.41 -4.05
C GLN A 197 14.35 -23.52 -2.91
N ALA A 198 13.73 -24.12 -1.90
CA ALA A 198 13.40 -23.48 -0.64
C ALA A 198 14.13 -24.19 0.52
N LYS A 199 14.98 -23.46 1.25
CA LYS A 199 15.86 -24.05 2.28
C LYS A 199 15.14 -24.53 3.52
N GLN A 200 14.02 -23.89 3.90
CA GLN A 200 13.31 -24.15 5.15
C GLN A 200 12.04 -25.00 4.94
N ASP A 201 11.85 -25.52 3.73
CA ASP A 201 10.71 -26.35 3.35
C ASP A 201 10.63 -27.64 4.18
N GLN A 202 9.46 -27.85 4.80
CA GLN A 202 9.14 -29.05 5.59
C GLN A 202 8.32 -30.08 4.81
N ALA A 203 7.68 -29.70 3.69
CA ALA A 203 6.90 -30.60 2.85
C ALA A 203 7.77 -31.32 1.82
N LEU A 204 8.72 -30.59 1.20
CA LEU A 204 9.78 -31.13 0.37
C LEU A 204 11.13 -30.72 0.97
N PRO A 205 11.67 -31.47 1.95
CA PRO A 205 12.96 -31.14 2.55
C PRO A 205 14.07 -30.93 1.51
N LEU A 206 15.01 -30.03 1.79
CA LEU A 206 16.04 -29.59 0.84
C LEU A 206 16.78 -30.76 0.17
N GLU A 207 17.15 -31.79 0.93
CA GLU A 207 17.80 -33.00 0.40
C GLU A 207 16.96 -33.73 -0.66
N MET A 208 15.64 -33.70 -0.53
CA MET A 208 14.72 -34.27 -1.51
C MET A 208 14.67 -33.41 -2.78
N GLN A 209 14.63 -32.09 -2.64
CA GLN A 209 14.72 -31.17 -3.77
C GLN A 209 16.04 -31.37 -4.55
N GLU A 210 17.16 -31.51 -3.85
CA GLU A 210 18.48 -31.77 -4.48
C GLU A 210 18.51 -33.09 -5.28
N LYS A 211 17.87 -34.15 -4.79
CA LYS A 211 17.71 -35.43 -5.52
C LYS A 211 16.84 -35.26 -6.77
N MET A 212 15.79 -34.45 -6.70
CA MET A 212 14.95 -34.11 -7.85
C MET A 212 15.76 -33.34 -8.90
N ILE A 213 16.53 -32.33 -8.49
CA ILE A 213 17.39 -31.54 -9.39
C ILE A 213 18.42 -32.42 -10.08
N ALA A 214 19.06 -33.33 -9.34
CA ALA A 214 20.02 -34.27 -9.92
C ALA A 214 19.42 -35.15 -11.04
N THR A 215 18.11 -35.42 -10.97
CA THR A 215 17.38 -36.18 -12.00
C THR A 215 17.18 -35.38 -13.29
N MET A 216 17.18 -34.04 -13.20
CA MET A 216 17.00 -33.15 -14.35
C MET A 216 18.28 -32.99 -15.18
N GLY A 217 19.44 -33.35 -14.62
CA GLY A 217 20.74 -33.09 -15.22
C GLY A 217 21.16 -31.63 -15.04
N SER A 218 21.74 -31.03 -16.08
CA SER A 218 22.23 -29.65 -16.03
C SER A 218 21.10 -28.65 -16.24
N VAL A 219 20.51 -28.18 -15.13
CA VAL A 219 19.50 -27.10 -15.10
C VAL A 219 20.00 -25.91 -14.29
N THR A 220 19.45 -24.72 -14.57
CA THR A 220 19.70 -23.54 -13.74
C THR A 220 19.09 -23.78 -12.36
N ASN A 221 19.92 -23.77 -11.31
CA ASN A 221 19.49 -24.00 -9.94
C ASN A 221 19.63 -22.72 -9.12
N LEU A 222 18.54 -22.30 -8.49
CA LEU A 222 18.42 -21.11 -7.67
C LEU A 222 17.89 -21.49 -6.29
N THR A 223 18.07 -20.63 -5.30
CA THR A 223 17.68 -20.95 -3.92
C THR A 223 17.10 -19.74 -3.22
N LEU A 224 16.06 -19.96 -2.42
CA LEU A 224 15.43 -19.01 -1.52
C LEU A 224 15.49 -19.52 -0.08
N ASP A 225 15.56 -18.60 0.87
CA ASP A 225 15.51 -18.90 2.31
C ASP A 225 14.06 -18.86 2.82
N SER A 226 13.21 -19.67 2.19
CA SER A 226 11.76 -19.72 2.44
C SER A 226 11.29 -21.09 2.90
N SER A 227 10.03 -21.14 3.35
CA SER A 227 9.20 -22.33 3.49
C SER A 227 8.78 -22.93 2.14
N HIS A 228 7.84 -23.89 2.18
CA HIS A 228 7.24 -24.50 0.99
C HIS A 228 6.47 -23.53 0.09
N SER A 229 6.05 -22.36 0.61
CA SER A 229 5.18 -21.41 -0.11
C SER A 229 5.86 -20.06 -0.38
N PRO A 230 7.00 -20.02 -1.11
CA PRO A 230 7.72 -18.77 -1.38
C PRO A 230 6.92 -17.76 -2.20
N PHE A 231 5.90 -18.20 -2.94
CA PHE A 231 4.97 -17.31 -3.64
C PHE A 231 4.05 -16.52 -2.69
N SER A 232 4.02 -16.89 -1.40
CA SER A 232 3.30 -16.16 -0.34
C SER A 232 4.26 -15.43 0.61
N SER A 233 5.36 -16.06 1.01
CA SER A 233 6.32 -15.44 1.94
C SER A 233 7.33 -14.51 1.28
N MET A 234 7.69 -14.78 0.02
CA MET A 234 8.68 -14.03 -0.76
C MET A 234 8.22 -13.76 -2.20
N PRO A 235 6.96 -13.32 -2.46
CA PRO A 235 6.39 -13.22 -3.82
C PRO A 235 7.23 -12.38 -4.78
N ARG A 236 7.87 -11.31 -4.26
CA ARG A 236 8.75 -10.42 -5.02
C ARG A 236 10.03 -11.09 -5.47
N ASP A 237 10.69 -11.82 -4.58
CA ASP A 237 11.95 -12.51 -4.90
C ASP A 237 11.67 -13.63 -5.90
N VAL A 238 10.57 -14.36 -5.73
CA VAL A 238 10.09 -15.31 -6.73
C VAL A 238 9.85 -14.61 -8.08
N ALA A 239 9.20 -13.45 -8.11
CA ALA A 239 8.95 -12.70 -9.34
C ALA A 239 10.27 -12.26 -10.03
N VAL A 240 11.31 -11.87 -9.28
CA VAL A 240 12.64 -11.56 -9.83
C VAL A 240 13.25 -12.79 -10.49
N LEU A 241 13.24 -13.95 -9.82
CA LEU A 241 13.81 -15.18 -10.35
C LEU A 241 13.02 -15.70 -11.56
N VAL A 242 11.69 -15.56 -11.54
CA VAL A 242 10.83 -15.87 -12.70
C VAL A 242 11.11 -14.93 -13.87
N GLN A 243 11.29 -13.63 -13.63
CA GLN A 243 11.68 -12.68 -14.67
C GLN A 243 13.02 -13.05 -15.32
N GLN A 244 14.01 -13.47 -14.51
CA GLN A 244 15.28 -13.97 -15.02
C GLN A 244 15.08 -15.22 -15.89
N ALA A 245 14.25 -16.18 -15.44
CA ALA A 245 13.96 -17.39 -16.18
C ALA A 245 13.20 -17.13 -17.48
N VAL A 246 12.27 -16.16 -17.50
CA VAL A 246 11.57 -15.69 -18.71
C VAL A 246 12.59 -15.17 -19.73
N LYS A 247 13.51 -14.30 -19.30
CA LYS A 247 14.57 -13.77 -20.17
C LYS A 247 15.44 -14.88 -20.74
N GLU A 248 15.93 -15.77 -19.88
CA GLU A 248 16.75 -16.90 -20.27
C GLU A 248 16.05 -17.84 -21.28
N GLY A 249 14.77 -18.13 -21.05
CA GLY A 249 13.95 -18.93 -21.95
C GLY A 249 13.81 -18.30 -23.33
N LEU A 250 13.52 -17.00 -23.38
CA LEU A 250 13.39 -16.26 -24.63
C LEU A 250 14.72 -16.19 -25.41
N GLU A 251 15.85 -16.01 -24.71
CA GLU A 251 17.19 -16.01 -25.32
C GLU A 251 17.58 -17.38 -25.90
N LYS A 252 17.18 -18.48 -25.22
CA LYS A 252 17.43 -19.86 -25.67
C LYS A 252 16.45 -20.32 -26.76
N ALA A 253 15.34 -19.62 -26.97
CA ALA A 253 14.32 -20.02 -27.94
C ALA A 253 14.77 -19.77 -29.39
N PRO A 254 14.86 -20.81 -30.24
CA PRO A 254 15.35 -20.65 -31.61
C PRO A 254 14.36 -19.85 -32.48
N GLY A 255 14.77 -18.64 -32.90
CA GLY A 255 13.99 -17.75 -33.77
C GLY A 255 13.22 -16.65 -33.04
N ALA A 256 13.38 -16.50 -31.72
CA ALA A 256 12.88 -15.36 -30.98
C ALA A 256 13.74 -14.11 -31.29
N HIS A 257 13.50 -13.47 -32.44
CA HIS A 257 14.04 -12.13 -32.70
C HIS A 257 13.29 -11.13 -31.81
N ILE A 258 13.85 -10.84 -30.64
CA ILE A 258 13.37 -9.74 -29.79
C ILE A 258 13.72 -8.43 -30.51
N ALA A 259 12.70 -7.74 -31.00
CA ALA A 259 12.84 -6.35 -31.41
C ALA A 259 13.16 -5.54 -30.14
N ASN A 260 14.39 -5.01 -30.10
CA ASN A 260 14.90 -4.12 -29.07
C ASN A 260 15.36 -4.79 -27.75
N PRO A 261 16.56 -5.39 -27.73
CA PRO A 261 17.22 -5.75 -26.47
C PRO A 261 17.48 -4.54 -25.56
N ALA A 262 17.38 -3.29 -26.05
CA ALA A 262 17.64 -2.10 -25.26
C ALA A 262 16.50 -1.73 -24.29
N ALA A 263 15.23 -1.99 -24.63
CA ALA A 263 14.11 -1.70 -23.72
C ALA A 263 14.13 -2.60 -22.46
N PHE A 264 14.58 -3.86 -22.62
CA PHE A 264 14.74 -4.80 -21.51
C PHE A 264 16.10 -4.67 -20.80
N ASN A 265 17.16 -4.30 -21.54
CA ASN A 265 18.48 -4.06 -20.94
C ASN A 265 18.58 -2.72 -20.21
N LEU A 266 17.71 -1.73 -20.46
CA LEU A 266 17.82 -0.42 -19.78
C LEU A 266 17.62 -0.51 -18.25
N MET A 267 16.86 -1.47 -17.73
CA MET A 267 16.73 -1.67 -16.27
C MET A 267 17.97 -2.33 -15.63
N TYR A 268 18.78 -3.06 -16.41
CA TYR A 268 20.01 -3.71 -15.95
C TYR A 268 21.27 -2.88 -16.28
N ALA A 269 21.22 -2.06 -17.34
CA ALA A 269 22.37 -1.36 -17.92
C ALA A 269 22.69 -0.01 -17.26
N TYR A 270 21.80 0.52 -16.41
CA TYR A 270 22.07 1.79 -15.72
C TYR A 270 22.80 1.67 -14.38
N GLY A 271 23.25 0.48 -13.97
CA GLY A 271 24.25 0.38 -12.92
C GLY A 271 23.92 1.17 -11.65
N LEU A 272 22.63 1.26 -11.29
CA LEU A 272 22.23 1.58 -9.93
C LEU A 272 22.28 0.27 -9.14
N LEU A 273 23.48 -0.31 -9.06
CA LEU A 273 23.85 -0.85 -7.76
C LEU A 273 23.93 0.40 -6.89
N PRO A 274 22.95 0.63 -6.01
CA PRO A 274 23.17 1.62 -4.99
C PRO A 274 24.44 1.17 -4.27
N SER A 275 25.34 2.11 -3.99
CA SER A 275 26.68 1.76 -3.49
C SER A 275 26.55 0.68 -2.40
N ASN A 276 27.47 -0.28 -2.31
CA ASN A 276 27.42 -1.33 -1.27
C ASN A 276 27.50 -0.78 0.17
N ASN A 277 27.36 0.54 0.34
CA ASN A 277 27.23 1.25 1.60
C ASN A 277 25.72 1.51 1.87
N PRO A 278 25.10 0.81 2.83
CA PRO A 278 23.66 0.90 3.15
C PRO A 278 23.06 2.31 3.24
N PRO A 279 23.74 3.33 3.81
CA PRO A 279 23.19 4.68 3.94
C PRO A 279 22.92 5.36 2.59
N ALA A 280 23.85 5.21 1.63
CA ALA A 280 23.73 5.84 0.31
C ALA A 280 22.63 5.18 -0.54
N ILE A 281 22.32 3.90 -0.29
CA ILE A 281 21.22 3.20 -0.96
C ILE A 281 19.87 3.80 -0.60
N LEU A 282 19.68 4.12 0.68
CA LEU A 282 18.44 4.66 1.21
C LEU A 282 18.23 6.10 0.73
N HIS A 283 19.30 6.90 0.70
CA HIS A 283 19.31 8.23 0.11
C HIS A 283 18.87 8.21 -1.37
N ASP A 284 19.50 7.39 -2.21
CA ASP A 284 19.21 7.36 -3.66
C ASP A 284 17.78 6.86 -3.96
N LEU A 285 17.26 5.91 -3.17
CA LEU A 285 15.89 5.41 -3.31
C LEU A 285 14.85 6.40 -2.78
N GLY A 286 15.13 7.10 -1.68
CA GLY A 286 14.26 8.15 -1.12
C GLY A 286 14.12 9.36 -2.05
N VAL A 287 15.23 9.80 -2.65
CA VAL A 287 15.23 10.89 -3.66
C VAL A 287 14.54 10.45 -4.96
N ALA A 288 14.67 9.19 -5.38
CA ALA A 288 14.01 8.70 -6.59
C ALA A 288 12.46 8.57 -6.44
N CYS A 289 11.94 8.48 -5.21
CA CYS A 289 10.50 8.62 -4.92
C CYS A 289 10.00 10.07 -5.09
N PHE A 290 10.90 11.06 -5.11
CA PHE A 290 10.61 12.46 -5.37
C PHE A 290 10.76 12.76 -6.88
N MET A 291 9.89 12.17 -7.72
CA MET A 291 9.76 12.70 -9.09
C MET A 291 9.13 14.10 -8.99
N PRO A 292 9.82 15.19 -9.38
CA PRO A 292 9.19 16.50 -9.48
C PRO A 292 8.10 16.48 -10.57
N PRO A 293 7.26 17.53 -10.66
CA PRO A 293 6.36 17.73 -11.79
C PRO A 293 7.12 17.52 -13.10
N ALA A 294 6.44 16.98 -14.11
CA ALA A 294 7.01 16.48 -15.37
C ALA A 294 7.98 17.45 -16.09
N GLU A 295 7.95 18.73 -15.75
CA GLU A 295 8.72 19.82 -16.35
C GLU A 295 10.13 19.99 -15.77
N GLN A 296 10.47 19.40 -14.62
CA GLN A 296 11.79 19.55 -13.96
C GLN A 296 12.60 18.25 -13.81
N SER A 297 12.12 17.13 -14.33
CA SER A 297 12.89 15.88 -14.31
C SER A 297 14.03 15.93 -15.34
N LEU A 298 15.28 15.98 -14.85
CA LEU A 298 16.50 15.83 -15.67
C LEU A 298 16.62 14.46 -16.38
N TYR A 299 15.69 13.52 -16.13
CA TYR A 299 15.78 12.12 -16.57
C TYR A 299 14.54 11.54 -17.27
N ALA A 300 13.47 12.31 -17.54
CA ALA A 300 12.21 11.69 -17.95
C ALA A 300 11.34 12.43 -18.99
N SER A 301 11.94 13.16 -19.95
CA SER A 301 11.16 13.83 -21.01
C SER A 301 10.57 12.88 -22.07
N GLU A 302 11.05 11.63 -22.20
CA GLU A 302 10.63 10.72 -23.28
C GLU A 302 9.73 9.54 -22.84
N ARG A 303 9.41 9.39 -21.55
CA ARG A 303 8.64 8.23 -21.04
C ARG A 303 7.14 8.48 -21.01
N SER A 304 6.36 7.43 -21.25
CA SER A 304 4.91 7.46 -21.06
C SER A 304 4.54 7.55 -19.58
N VAL A 305 3.32 8.04 -19.29
CA VAL A 305 2.80 8.17 -17.90
C VAL A 305 2.79 6.82 -17.18
N ASN A 306 2.45 5.74 -17.89
CA ASN A 306 2.40 4.39 -17.33
C ASN A 306 3.78 3.85 -16.94
N GLU A 307 4.82 4.15 -17.72
CA GLU A 307 6.20 3.73 -17.43
C GLU A 307 6.75 4.48 -16.21
N ARG A 308 6.44 5.77 -16.07
CA ARG A 308 6.82 6.55 -14.87
C ARG A 308 6.13 6.01 -13.61
N MET A 309 4.84 5.69 -13.70
CA MET A 309 4.11 5.08 -12.58
C MET A 309 4.65 3.68 -12.20
N ALA A 310 4.97 2.85 -13.19
CA ALA A 310 5.55 1.52 -12.94
C ALA A 310 6.95 1.62 -12.29
N GLN A 311 7.77 2.58 -12.72
CA GLN A 311 9.07 2.84 -12.13
C GLN A 311 8.96 3.37 -10.69
N GLY A 312 8.02 4.29 -10.42
CA GLY A 312 7.74 4.79 -9.08
C GLY A 312 7.33 3.66 -8.12
N ARG A 313 6.43 2.77 -8.56
CA ARG A 313 6.04 1.58 -7.80
C ARG A 313 7.23 0.65 -7.54
N TYR A 314 8.05 0.38 -8.55
CA TYR A 314 9.25 -0.45 -8.40
C TYR A 314 10.25 0.13 -7.39
N LEU A 315 10.49 1.44 -7.42
CA LEU A 315 11.41 2.10 -6.49
C LEU A 315 10.87 2.08 -5.06
N LEU A 316 9.59 2.36 -4.88
CA LEU A 316 8.91 2.26 -3.58
C LEU A 316 8.96 0.83 -3.03
N ASP A 317 8.79 -0.17 -3.90
CA ASP A 317 8.87 -1.58 -3.56
C ASP A 317 10.25 -1.97 -3.01
N ARG A 318 11.30 -1.54 -3.71
CA ARG A 318 12.70 -1.75 -3.31
C ARG A 318 13.03 -1.03 -2.01
N LEU A 319 12.51 0.19 -1.83
CA LEU A 319 12.67 0.96 -0.60
C LEU A 319 12.06 0.21 0.60
N ILE A 320 10.84 -0.29 0.48
CA ILE A 320 10.18 -1.08 1.53
C ILE A 320 11.01 -2.32 1.89
N GLN A 321 11.52 -3.05 0.89
CA GLN A 321 12.31 -4.26 1.14
C GLN A 321 13.61 -3.98 1.93
N HIS A 322 14.32 -2.90 1.58
CA HIS A 322 15.61 -2.58 2.20
C HIS A 322 15.47 -1.78 3.49
N PHE A 323 14.33 -1.12 3.68
CA PHE A 323 14.06 -0.21 4.79
C PHE A 323 12.87 -0.67 5.64
N HIS A 324 12.63 -1.99 5.75
CA HIS A 324 11.53 -2.48 6.57
C HIS A 324 11.88 -2.42 8.06
N PRO A 325 11.06 -1.79 8.92
CA PRO A 325 11.43 -1.61 10.32
C PRO A 325 11.58 -2.92 11.14
N ARG A 326 11.03 -4.06 10.67
CA ARG A 326 11.25 -5.39 11.30
C ARG A 326 12.61 -5.99 10.98
N THR A 327 13.31 -5.42 10.00
CA THR A 327 14.57 -5.96 9.44
C THR A 327 15.78 -5.08 9.73
N LEU A 328 15.58 -3.89 10.30
CA LEU A 328 16.66 -2.98 10.65
C LEU A 328 17.28 -3.37 12.00
N PRO A 329 18.58 -3.68 12.07
CA PRO A 329 19.26 -3.99 13.32
C PRO A 329 19.38 -2.75 14.19
N ASP A 330 19.17 -2.93 15.49
CA ASP A 330 18.78 -1.89 16.44
C ASP A 330 19.87 -0.86 16.84
N THR A 331 20.95 -0.64 16.08
CA THR A 331 22.15 0.03 16.67
C THR A 331 22.83 1.20 15.96
N ASN A 332 22.50 1.65 14.74
CA ASN A 332 23.08 2.90 14.19
C ASN A 332 22.18 3.56 13.13
N HIS A 333 21.15 4.31 13.56
CA HIS A 333 20.35 5.09 12.60
C HIS A 333 21.07 6.39 12.22
N VAL A 334 20.82 6.86 10.99
CA VAL A 334 21.29 8.14 10.45
C VAL A 334 20.12 9.04 10.04
N LEU A 335 20.39 10.31 9.74
CA LEU A 335 19.35 11.26 9.30
C LEU A 335 18.60 10.78 8.05
N ASP A 336 19.31 10.14 7.12
CA ASP A 336 18.72 9.55 5.91
C ASP A 336 17.67 8.46 6.22
N ASP A 337 17.85 7.69 7.29
CA ASP A 337 16.86 6.72 7.73
C ASP A 337 15.57 7.45 8.17
N ALA A 338 15.72 8.54 8.91
CA ALA A 338 14.56 9.33 9.37
C ALA A 338 13.84 9.99 8.19
N LEU A 339 14.57 10.53 7.22
CA LEU A 339 14.01 11.09 5.98
C LEU A 339 13.26 10.01 5.20
N THR A 340 13.86 8.82 5.07
CA THR A 340 13.25 7.68 4.39
C THR A 340 11.96 7.23 5.10
N ALA A 341 11.98 7.13 6.43
CA ALA A 341 10.80 6.80 7.22
C ALA A 341 9.69 7.85 7.06
N PHE A 342 10.06 9.13 6.95
CA PHE A 342 9.11 10.23 6.71
C PHE A 342 8.47 10.13 5.33
N ILE A 343 9.27 9.87 4.29
CA ILE A 343 8.80 9.64 2.92
C ILE A 343 7.84 8.45 2.87
N MET A 344 8.22 7.33 3.51
CA MET A 344 7.38 6.14 3.60
C MET A 344 6.05 6.41 4.32
N THR A 345 6.06 7.29 5.32
CA THR A 345 4.84 7.65 6.06
C THR A 345 3.94 8.62 5.28
N SER A 346 4.53 9.53 4.50
CA SER A 346 3.80 10.57 3.77
C SER A 346 3.27 10.14 2.40
N ILE A 347 3.99 9.28 1.68
CA ILE A 347 3.66 8.87 0.31
C ILE A 347 2.99 7.49 0.25
N ALA A 348 3.45 6.52 1.04
CA ALA A 348 2.96 5.15 0.92
C ALA A 348 1.43 4.97 1.08
N PRO A 349 0.68 5.82 1.84
CA PRO A 349 -0.78 5.73 1.90
C PRO A 349 -1.50 5.99 0.57
N SER A 350 -0.87 6.61 -0.42
CA SER A 350 -1.47 6.76 -1.76
C SER A 350 -1.41 5.49 -2.61
N GLU A 351 -0.70 4.45 -2.14
CA GLU A 351 -0.55 3.16 -2.80
C GLU A 351 -1.26 2.05 -1.99
N ARG A 352 -2.29 1.43 -2.58
CA ARG A 352 -3.14 0.43 -1.91
C ARG A 352 -2.38 -0.73 -1.24
N SER A 353 -1.22 -1.09 -1.78
CA SER A 353 -0.40 -2.20 -1.27
C SER A 353 0.32 -1.91 0.05
N VAL A 354 0.40 -0.65 0.49
CA VAL A 354 1.14 -0.23 1.70
C VAL A 354 0.24 0.44 2.74
N GLU A 355 -1.02 0.71 2.36
CA GLU A 355 -2.08 1.35 3.15
C GLU A 355 -2.28 0.69 4.54
N SER A 356 -2.20 -0.64 4.61
CA SER A 356 -2.32 -1.42 5.86
C SER A 356 -1.13 -1.30 6.82
N SER A 357 0.02 -0.78 6.35
CA SER A 357 1.26 -0.69 7.13
C SER A 357 1.53 0.72 7.68
N LEU A 358 0.66 1.69 7.43
CA LEU A 358 0.87 3.10 7.82
C LEU A 358 1.10 3.27 9.33
N GLN A 359 0.37 2.55 10.17
CA GLN A 359 0.59 2.59 11.63
C GLN A 359 2.01 2.16 12.02
N TYR A 360 2.56 1.18 11.31
CA TYR A 360 3.91 0.67 11.56
C TYR A 360 4.97 1.71 11.18
N TRP A 361 4.81 2.34 10.01
CA TRP A 361 5.68 3.42 9.55
C TRP A 361 5.65 4.63 10.49
N LEU A 362 4.47 5.01 11.00
CA LEU A 362 4.34 6.09 11.98
C LEU A 362 5.04 5.77 13.31
N ILE A 363 4.95 4.52 13.79
CA ILE A 363 5.66 4.10 15.00
C ILE A 363 7.17 4.18 14.78
N PHE A 364 7.64 3.68 13.64
CA PHE A 364 9.04 3.67 13.31
C PHE A 364 9.61 5.08 13.08
N LEU A 365 8.92 5.93 12.33
CA LEU A 365 9.30 7.33 12.11
C LEU A 365 9.50 8.04 13.44
N LYS A 366 8.53 7.93 14.37
CA LYS A 366 8.66 8.47 15.72
C LYS A 366 9.90 7.93 16.43
N PHE A 367 10.09 6.62 16.42
CA PHE A 367 11.23 5.97 17.06
C PHE A 367 12.57 6.53 16.52
N VAL A 368 12.73 6.62 15.20
CA VAL A 368 13.99 7.07 14.59
C VAL A 368 14.24 8.56 14.89
N VAL A 369 13.25 9.45 14.73
CA VAL A 369 13.47 10.89 14.99
C VAL A 369 13.76 11.18 16.46
N GLN A 370 13.20 10.39 17.39
CA GLN A 370 13.52 10.48 18.82
C GLN A 370 14.91 9.91 19.12
N LYS A 371 15.27 8.76 18.54
CA LYS A 371 16.58 8.12 18.71
C LYS A 371 17.73 8.98 18.16
N LEU A 372 17.49 9.75 17.10
CA LEU A 372 18.42 10.72 16.54
C LEU A 372 18.41 12.07 17.29
N GLU A 373 17.55 12.24 18.29
CA GLU A 373 17.38 13.48 19.05
C GLU A 373 17.09 14.71 18.18
N LEU A 374 16.24 14.59 17.15
CA LEU A 374 15.95 15.72 16.25
C LEU A 374 15.16 16.87 16.91
N HIS A 375 14.66 16.66 18.12
CA HIS A 375 13.91 17.64 18.93
C HIS A 375 14.78 18.74 19.57
N LYS A 376 16.09 18.75 19.29
CA LYS A 376 17.02 19.80 19.72
C LYS A 376 18.10 20.03 18.67
N ASP A 377 18.60 21.26 18.61
CA ASP A 377 19.77 21.58 17.79
C ASP A 377 21.04 20.99 18.42
N VAL A 378 21.93 20.48 17.57
CA VAL A 378 23.25 20.00 17.98
C VAL A 378 24.26 21.13 17.74
N PRO A 379 24.96 21.65 18.77
CA PRO A 379 25.80 22.85 18.63
C PRO A 379 26.88 22.76 17.57
N ASP A 380 27.49 21.58 17.42
CA ASP A 380 28.68 21.33 16.60
C ASP A 380 28.36 21.09 15.11
N LEU A 381 27.09 21.10 14.72
CA LEU A 381 26.67 20.93 13.33
C LEU A 381 26.65 22.24 12.55
N SER A 382 26.74 22.14 11.21
CA SER A 382 26.54 23.30 10.33
C SER A 382 25.10 23.83 10.45
N GLU A 383 24.87 25.08 10.05
CA GLU A 383 23.51 25.62 10.05
C GLU A 383 22.59 24.90 9.08
N ASP A 384 23.14 24.37 7.99
CA ASP A 384 22.42 23.58 6.98
C ASP A 384 21.93 22.26 7.60
N ASP A 385 22.83 21.53 8.27
CA ASP A 385 22.49 20.27 8.94
C ASP A 385 21.46 20.47 10.06
N LYS A 386 21.59 21.56 10.84
CA LYS A 386 20.61 21.91 11.88
C LYS A 386 19.23 22.19 11.26
N GLU A 387 19.20 22.94 10.15
CA GLU A 387 17.96 23.27 9.46
C GLU A 387 17.28 22.04 8.87
N GLU A 388 18.02 21.14 8.24
CA GLU A 388 17.49 19.88 7.71
C GLU A 388 16.87 19.01 8.82
N ARG A 389 17.57 18.88 9.96
CA ARG A 389 17.07 18.17 11.15
C ARG A 389 15.80 18.81 11.72
N ARG A 390 15.77 20.15 11.83
CA ARG A 390 14.57 20.90 12.26
C ARG A 390 13.39 20.63 11.34
N ARG A 391 13.57 20.79 10.04
CA ARG A 391 12.54 20.59 9.02
C ARG A 391 11.94 19.19 9.09
N LEU A 392 12.76 18.15 9.27
CA LEU A 392 12.28 16.78 9.41
C LEU A 392 11.48 16.55 10.71
N TRP A 393 11.94 17.08 11.85
CA TRP A 393 11.19 16.98 13.11
C TRP A 393 9.83 17.66 12.98
N TRP A 394 9.79 18.87 12.43
CA TRP A 394 8.59 19.65 12.26
C TRP A 394 7.62 19.07 11.22
N ALA A 395 8.13 18.49 10.15
CA ALA A 395 7.31 17.73 9.20
C ALA A 395 6.72 16.47 9.87
N THR A 396 7.51 15.77 10.70
CA THR A 396 7.02 14.62 11.48
C THR A 396 5.96 15.03 12.49
N TYR A 397 6.12 16.19 13.15
CA TYR A 397 5.12 16.79 14.03
C TYR A 397 3.78 16.98 13.30
N ILE A 398 3.79 17.55 12.09
CA ILE A 398 2.58 17.74 11.27
C ILE A 398 1.91 16.39 10.97
N ILE A 399 2.66 15.41 10.47
CA ILE A 399 2.12 14.08 10.13
C ILE A 399 1.56 13.36 11.35
N ASP A 400 2.20 13.47 12.51
CA ASP A 400 1.74 12.83 13.74
C ASP A 400 0.31 13.25 14.14
N ARG A 401 -0.05 14.54 13.96
CA ARG A 401 -1.43 15.00 14.23
C ARG A 401 -2.44 14.51 13.19
N HIS A 402 -2.06 14.51 11.91
CA HIS A 402 -2.91 13.98 10.84
C HIS A 402 -3.15 12.47 11.00
N ALA A 403 -2.12 11.75 11.43
CA ALA A 403 -2.21 10.34 11.74
C ALA A 403 -3.09 10.09 12.97
N ALA A 404 -2.92 10.87 14.04
CA ALA A 404 -3.76 10.79 15.24
C ALA A 404 -5.24 11.00 14.89
N LEU A 405 -5.55 11.96 14.03
CA LEU A 405 -6.88 12.16 13.48
C LEU A 405 -7.39 10.91 12.74
N SER A 406 -6.58 10.36 11.84
CA SER A 406 -6.93 9.21 10.98
C SER A 406 -7.13 7.90 11.75
N PHE A 407 -6.40 7.70 12.84
CA PHE A 407 -6.42 6.49 13.65
C PHE A 407 -7.22 6.60 14.94
N ASN A 408 -8.00 7.68 15.11
CA ASN A 408 -8.75 7.91 16.35
C ASN A 408 -7.82 7.82 17.59
N GLY A 409 -6.67 8.49 17.50
CA GLY A 409 -5.59 8.42 18.47
C GLY A 409 -5.24 9.79 19.04
N ARG A 410 -4.37 9.78 20.04
CA ARG A 410 -3.70 10.99 20.53
C ARG A 410 -2.41 11.24 19.73
N PRO A 411 -2.03 12.50 19.49
CA PRO A 411 -0.69 12.82 18.98
C PRO A 411 0.38 12.18 19.85
N ARG A 412 1.40 11.60 19.22
CA ARG A 412 2.47 10.89 19.91
C ARG A 412 3.65 11.80 20.23
N ILE A 413 3.83 12.89 19.50
CA ILE A 413 4.83 13.93 19.80
C ILE A 413 4.12 15.03 20.58
N THR A 414 4.62 15.34 21.77
CA THR A 414 4.04 16.40 22.61
C THR A 414 4.62 17.78 22.27
N ASP A 415 3.85 18.84 22.49
CA ASP A 415 4.35 20.21 22.33
C ASP A 415 5.50 20.51 23.30
N ASN A 416 5.51 19.84 24.47
CA ASN A 416 6.58 19.96 25.45
C ASN A 416 7.93 19.43 24.93
N GLU A 417 7.93 18.37 24.10
CA GLU A 417 9.14 17.87 23.44
C GLU A 417 9.73 18.89 22.46
N CYS A 418 8.94 19.87 21.99
CA CYS A 418 9.33 20.84 20.98
C CYS A 418 9.84 22.16 21.55
N LEU A 419 9.80 22.37 22.87
CA LEU A 419 10.10 23.66 23.52
C LEU A 419 11.51 24.20 23.26
N SER A 420 12.47 23.31 23.02
CA SER A 420 13.88 23.64 22.79
C SER A 420 14.27 23.75 21.32
N LEU A 421 13.36 23.40 20.40
CA LEU A 421 13.65 23.39 18.97
C LEU A 421 13.11 24.66 18.31
N PRO A 422 13.97 25.45 17.62
CA PRO A 422 13.49 26.57 16.82
C PRO A 422 12.56 26.10 15.70
N THR A 423 11.62 26.94 15.29
CA THR A 423 10.84 26.71 14.06
C THR A 423 11.74 26.73 12.82
N PRO A 424 11.34 26.06 11.72
CA PRO A 424 12.08 26.07 10.46
C PRO A 424 12.20 27.47 9.89
N ARG A 425 13.28 27.75 9.19
CA ARG A 425 13.43 28.99 8.40
C ARG A 425 12.49 28.94 7.19
N PRO A 426 11.97 30.08 6.70
CA PRO A 426 11.19 30.14 5.47
C PRO A 426 11.94 29.55 4.25
N ASP A 427 11.20 28.92 3.34
CA ASP A 427 11.73 28.31 2.12
C ASP A 427 12.57 29.27 1.25
N PRO A 428 12.24 30.56 1.09
CA PRO A 428 13.08 31.51 0.36
C PRO A 428 14.47 31.74 0.97
N ILE A 429 14.68 31.42 2.25
CA ILE A 429 16.00 31.46 2.90
C ILE A 429 16.70 30.12 2.71
N TRP A 430 15.98 29.02 2.88
CA TRP A 430 16.51 27.65 2.69
C TRP A 430 17.00 27.39 1.27
N ASN A 431 16.26 27.87 0.27
CA ASN A 431 16.56 27.63 -1.14
C ASN A 431 17.66 28.56 -1.70
N GLN A 432 18.30 29.41 -0.88
CA GLN A 432 19.37 30.29 -1.35
C GLN A 432 20.66 29.49 -1.61
N PRO A 433 21.41 29.80 -2.68
CA PRO A 433 22.67 29.14 -2.96
C PRO A 433 23.75 29.56 -1.95
N GLY A 434 24.40 28.59 -1.31
CA GLY A 434 25.48 28.80 -0.34
C GLY A 434 25.09 28.36 1.07
N PRO A 435 26.05 28.33 2.02
CA PRO A 435 25.78 27.91 3.39
C PRO A 435 24.84 28.89 4.08
N LEU A 436 23.90 28.39 4.88
CA LEU A 436 23.01 29.23 5.65
C LEU A 436 23.78 30.16 6.58
N PRO A 437 23.38 31.44 6.68
CA PRO A 437 24.02 32.36 7.60
C PRO A 437 23.84 31.85 9.05
N PRO A 438 24.89 31.97 9.90
CA PRO A 438 24.79 31.73 11.34
C PRO A 438 23.58 32.45 11.89
N GLY A 439 22.74 31.77 12.67
CA GLY A 439 21.54 32.35 13.25
C GLY A 439 21.81 33.75 13.80
N PHE A 440 21.03 34.74 13.34
CA PHE A 440 21.17 36.13 13.75
C PHE A 440 21.22 36.23 15.28
N GLN A 441 22.27 36.88 15.81
CA GLN A 441 22.32 37.41 17.17
C GLN A 441 21.20 38.46 17.31
N GLY A 442 19.98 37.98 17.56
CA GLY A 442 18.78 38.79 17.49
C GLY A 442 17.47 37.99 17.51
N ARG A 443 17.51 36.64 17.49
CA ARG A 443 16.33 35.84 17.76
C ARG A 443 15.84 36.11 19.19
N SER A 444 14.68 36.74 19.31
CA SER A 444 14.05 36.96 20.61
C SER A 444 13.63 35.62 21.19
N ALA A 445 13.59 35.48 22.52
CA ALA A 445 13.10 34.26 23.20
C ALA A 445 11.66 33.86 22.84
N HIS A 446 10.96 34.66 22.02
CA HIS A 446 9.64 34.38 21.48
C HIS A 446 9.65 33.51 20.20
N GLU A 447 10.76 33.40 19.47
CA GLU A 447 10.88 32.57 18.24
C GLU A 447 11.23 31.09 18.51
N THR A 448 11.43 30.73 19.78
CA THR A 448 11.63 29.33 20.25
C THR A 448 10.31 28.64 20.61
N VAL A 449 9.17 29.28 20.39
CA VAL A 449 7.85 28.77 20.78
C VAL A 449 7.02 28.57 19.52
N LEU A 450 6.46 27.37 19.33
CA LEU A 450 5.41 27.13 18.32
C LEU A 450 4.41 28.30 18.33
N SER A 451 4.24 28.98 17.21
CA SER A 451 3.28 30.08 17.10
C SER A 451 1.99 29.60 16.43
N TYR A 452 0.89 30.33 16.68
CA TYR A 452 -0.35 30.18 15.90
C TYR A 452 -0.38 31.13 14.69
N HIS A 453 0.64 31.99 14.56
CA HIS A 453 0.77 32.98 13.49
C HIS A 453 1.41 32.37 12.24
N VAL A 454 0.88 32.73 11.06
CA VAL A 454 1.47 32.38 9.76
C VAL A 454 2.48 33.47 9.38
N GLU A 455 3.75 33.09 9.27
CA GLU A 455 4.84 34.02 8.92
C GLU A 455 5.16 34.00 7.41
N ASN A 456 4.85 32.90 6.72
CA ASN A 456 5.26 32.64 5.34
C ASN A 456 4.33 31.63 4.67
N LEU A 457 4.15 31.79 3.36
CA LEU A 457 3.26 30.95 2.52
C LEU A 457 3.98 29.71 1.96
N ASP A 458 4.75 29.02 2.80
CA ASP A 458 5.28 27.69 2.48
C ASP A 458 4.64 26.60 3.36
N MET A 459 4.97 25.35 3.08
CA MET A 459 4.36 24.19 3.73
C MET A 459 4.50 24.25 5.26
N LEU A 460 5.71 24.53 5.76
CA LEU A 460 5.95 24.53 7.21
C LEU A 460 5.36 25.78 7.87
N GLY A 461 5.42 26.94 7.21
CA GLY A 461 4.82 28.17 7.71
C GLY A 461 3.30 28.11 7.87
N LEU A 462 2.61 27.44 6.95
CA LEU A 462 1.16 27.28 6.99
C LEU A 462 0.70 26.16 7.94
N PHE A 463 1.33 24.98 7.85
CA PHE A 463 0.82 23.78 8.51
C PHE A 463 1.33 23.58 9.94
N LEU A 464 2.43 24.22 10.37
CA LEU A 464 2.87 24.11 11.77
C LEU A 464 1.85 24.72 12.75
N PRO A 465 1.41 25.98 12.56
CA PRO A 465 0.33 26.56 13.36
C PRO A 465 -0.96 25.73 13.34
N LEU A 466 -1.41 25.28 12.15
CA LEU A 466 -2.62 24.46 12.01
C LEU A 466 -2.48 23.10 12.70
N SER A 467 -1.31 22.48 12.63
CA SER A 467 -1.06 21.18 13.27
C SER A 467 -1.05 21.29 14.79
N ARG A 468 -0.61 22.43 15.34
CA ARG A 468 -0.75 22.71 16.77
C ARG A 468 -2.21 22.82 17.17
N ILE A 469 -3.00 23.61 16.43
CA ILE A 469 -4.45 23.75 16.64
C ILE A 469 -5.15 22.39 16.53
N LEU A 470 -4.80 21.57 15.53
CA LEU A 470 -5.33 20.22 15.37
C LEU A 470 -5.04 19.35 16.61
N GLY A 471 -3.83 19.44 17.17
CA GLY A 471 -3.49 18.78 18.43
C GLY A 471 -4.41 19.18 19.59
N GLU A 472 -4.73 20.47 19.71
CA GLU A 472 -5.65 20.99 20.72
C GLU A 472 -7.09 20.52 20.51
N ILE A 473 -7.56 20.47 19.25
CA ILE A 473 -8.89 19.95 18.89
C ILE A 473 -8.99 18.46 19.28
N LEU A 474 -7.96 17.67 18.96
CA LEU A 474 -7.91 16.26 19.33
C LEU A 474 -7.97 16.09 20.86
N GLU A 475 -7.22 16.88 21.62
CA GLU A 475 -7.23 16.81 23.09
C GLU A 475 -8.58 17.27 23.68
N TYR A 476 -9.13 18.37 23.18
CA TYR A 476 -10.47 18.85 23.54
C TYR A 476 -11.51 17.74 23.41
N ARG A 477 -11.45 16.98 22.31
CA ARG A 477 -12.36 15.86 22.08
C ARG A 477 -12.16 14.73 23.09
N PHE A 478 -10.93 14.35 23.38
CA PHE A 478 -10.69 13.34 24.42
C PHE A 478 -11.21 13.80 25.78
N LEU A 479 -11.13 15.10 26.10
CA LEU A 479 -11.71 15.66 27.31
C LEU A 479 -13.24 15.64 27.28
N SER A 480 -13.88 15.97 26.14
CA SER A 480 -15.33 15.96 25.98
C SER A 480 -15.93 14.55 26.04
N ASP A 481 -15.16 13.53 25.66
CA ASP A 481 -15.58 12.13 25.72
C ASP A 481 -15.18 11.45 27.06
N HIS A 482 -14.33 12.09 27.89
CA HIS A 482 -13.86 11.52 29.14
C HIS A 482 -14.94 11.55 30.22
N SER A 483 -15.22 10.41 30.86
CA SER A 483 -16.30 10.25 31.87
C SER A 483 -16.23 11.21 33.07
N THR A 484 -15.04 11.71 33.40
CA THR A 484 -14.83 12.68 34.47
C THR A 484 -14.91 14.14 34.00
N PHE A 485 -14.44 14.45 32.78
CA PHE A 485 -14.27 15.84 32.32
C PHE A 485 -15.39 16.30 31.39
N ASN A 486 -16.15 15.38 30.81
CA ASN A 486 -17.27 15.68 29.92
C ASN A 486 -18.40 16.52 30.57
N THR A 487 -18.52 16.47 31.90
CA THR A 487 -19.48 17.26 32.69
C THR A 487 -18.91 18.60 33.16
N CYS A 488 -17.61 18.84 32.98
CA CYS A 488 -16.93 20.07 33.35
C CYS A 488 -17.09 21.12 32.25
N HIS A 489 -18.32 21.58 32.00
CA HIS A 489 -18.65 22.52 30.92
C HIS A 489 -17.80 23.80 30.95
N GLY A 490 -17.43 24.31 32.13
CA GLY A 490 -16.57 25.49 32.24
C GLY A 490 -15.16 25.26 31.66
N LEU A 491 -14.58 24.08 31.89
CA LEU A 491 -13.28 23.70 31.32
C LEU A 491 -13.38 23.55 29.81
N LEU A 492 -14.35 22.76 29.33
CA LEU A 492 -14.55 22.50 27.90
C LEU A 492 -14.80 23.80 27.12
N ASN A 493 -15.66 24.68 27.63
CA ASN A 493 -15.92 25.99 27.01
C ASN A 493 -14.67 26.88 26.99
N THR A 494 -13.81 26.79 28.01
CA THR A 494 -12.55 27.55 28.03
C THR A 494 -11.57 27.03 26.99
N VAL A 495 -11.42 25.71 26.89
CA VAL A 495 -10.56 25.07 25.89
C VAL A 495 -11.05 25.39 24.48
N GLN A 496 -12.35 25.24 24.20
CA GLN A 496 -12.94 25.55 22.90
C GLN A 496 -12.74 27.02 22.52
N LYS A 497 -12.93 27.96 23.46
CA LYS A 497 -12.67 29.39 23.22
C LYS A 497 -11.21 29.68 22.89
N ASN A 498 -10.27 29.02 23.56
CA ASN A 498 -8.85 29.19 23.27
C ASN A 498 -8.52 28.69 21.85
N ILE A 499 -9.07 27.54 21.45
CA ILE A 499 -8.89 27.01 20.09
C ILE A 499 -9.42 27.99 19.04
N LEU A 500 -10.61 28.57 19.27
CA LEU A 500 -11.19 29.58 18.38
C LEU A 500 -10.33 30.85 18.28
N GLN A 501 -9.77 31.32 19.39
CA GLN A 501 -8.83 32.45 19.39
C GLN A 501 -7.56 32.12 18.60
N ASN A 502 -7.04 30.90 18.72
CA ASN A 502 -5.86 30.45 17.98
C ASN A 502 -6.13 30.35 16.47
N LEU A 503 -7.32 29.88 16.07
CA LEU A 503 -7.78 29.91 14.69
C LEU A 503 -7.90 31.34 14.14
N GLU A 504 -8.39 32.27 14.95
CA GLU A 504 -8.48 33.68 14.57
C GLU A 504 -7.09 34.32 14.35
N ILE A 505 -6.12 34.02 15.22
CA ILE A 505 -4.72 34.43 15.03
C ILE A 505 -4.17 33.89 13.71
N TRP A 506 -4.44 32.61 13.40
CA TRP A 506 -4.03 32.00 12.15
C TRP A 506 -4.66 32.70 10.94
N TYR A 507 -5.97 32.94 10.97
CA TYR A 507 -6.69 33.56 9.87
C TYR A 507 -6.20 34.97 9.58
N HIS A 508 -6.08 35.84 10.59
CA HIS A 508 -5.66 37.23 10.38
C HIS A 508 -4.22 37.33 9.86
N SER A 509 -3.34 36.45 10.33
CA SER A 509 -1.95 36.40 9.84
C SER A 509 -1.84 35.82 8.43
N PHE A 510 -2.67 34.83 8.09
CA PHE A 510 -2.79 34.29 6.74
C PHE A 510 -3.35 35.33 5.76
N GLU A 511 -4.49 35.96 6.10
CA GLU A 511 -5.15 36.99 5.29
C GLU A 511 -4.22 38.18 5.03
N ALA A 512 -3.40 38.58 6.01
CA ALA A 512 -2.41 39.63 5.83
C ALA A 512 -1.37 39.30 4.72
N LEU A 513 -1.13 38.02 4.43
CA LEU A 513 -0.20 37.57 3.40
C LEU A 513 -0.85 37.35 2.03
N VAL A 514 -2.09 36.82 2.00
CA VAL A 514 -2.79 36.47 0.74
C VAL A 514 -3.78 37.55 0.26
N GLY A 515 -4.20 38.44 1.15
CA GLY A 515 -5.22 39.46 0.91
C GLY A 515 -6.65 38.93 1.04
N SER A 516 -7.58 39.83 1.37
CA SER A 516 -9.01 39.50 1.55
C SER A 516 -9.68 38.97 0.29
N GLU A 517 -9.22 39.40 -0.90
CA GLU A 517 -9.73 38.89 -2.18
C GLU A 517 -9.47 37.39 -2.36
N PHE A 518 -8.34 36.90 -1.86
CA PHE A 518 -8.06 35.46 -1.86
C PHE A 518 -8.99 34.73 -0.88
N CYS A 519 -9.18 35.24 0.33
CA CYS A 519 -10.04 34.60 1.34
C CYS A 519 -11.50 34.47 0.86
N ALA A 520 -11.96 35.34 -0.04
CA ALA A 520 -13.29 35.27 -0.63
C ALA A 520 -13.56 33.99 -1.45
N ILE A 521 -12.55 33.19 -1.80
CA ILE A 521 -12.75 31.89 -2.47
C ILE A 521 -13.52 30.87 -1.61
N ALA A 522 -13.62 31.09 -0.30
CA ALA A 522 -14.45 30.28 0.59
C ALA A 522 -15.94 30.56 0.43
N GLU A 523 -16.31 31.73 -0.10
CA GLU A 523 -17.71 32.15 -0.24
C GLU A 523 -18.44 31.36 -1.34
N PRO A 524 -19.74 31.06 -1.17
CA PRO A 524 -20.54 30.46 -2.23
C PRO A 524 -20.60 31.38 -3.47
N ASP A 525 -20.57 30.77 -4.67
CA ASP A 525 -20.66 31.45 -5.97
C ASP A 525 -19.49 32.38 -6.35
N CYS A 526 -18.32 32.19 -5.73
CA CYS A 526 -17.09 32.88 -6.11
C CYS A 526 -16.55 32.38 -7.47
N ASP A 527 -16.71 33.19 -8.53
CA ASP A 527 -16.19 32.92 -9.89
C ASP A 527 -14.81 33.58 -10.16
N SER A 528 -14.27 34.31 -9.19
CA SER A 528 -12.99 35.02 -9.34
C SER A 528 -11.81 34.10 -9.05
N PHE A 529 -10.98 33.87 -10.08
CA PHE A 529 -9.68 33.22 -9.89
C PHE A 529 -8.71 34.18 -9.18
N PRO A 530 -8.07 33.76 -8.08
CA PRO A 530 -7.12 34.60 -7.37
C PRO A 530 -5.88 34.94 -8.21
N ALA A 531 -5.11 35.93 -7.75
CA ALA A 531 -3.88 36.37 -8.38
C ALA A 531 -2.90 35.20 -8.65
N ALA A 532 -2.23 35.23 -9.80
CA ALA A 532 -1.32 34.17 -10.27
C ALA A 532 -0.11 33.92 -9.36
N ASP A 533 0.18 34.84 -8.42
CA ASP A 533 1.37 34.82 -7.58
C ASP A 533 1.18 34.06 -6.25
N ILE A 534 -0.03 33.60 -5.93
CA ILE A 534 -0.31 32.92 -4.66
C ILE A 534 0.08 31.43 -4.75
N PRO A 535 0.92 30.92 -3.83
CA PRO A 535 1.32 29.52 -3.85
C PRO A 535 0.13 28.57 -3.72
N THR A 536 0.13 27.50 -4.50
CA THR A 536 -0.85 26.40 -4.44
C THR A 536 -1.07 25.88 -3.01
N VAL A 537 -0.02 25.84 -2.19
CA VAL A 537 -0.08 25.38 -0.80
C VAL A 537 -0.96 26.26 0.09
N ALA A 538 -1.16 27.54 -0.26
CA ALA A 538 -2.04 28.45 0.47
C ALA A 538 -3.51 28.04 0.38
N TYR A 539 -3.96 27.56 -0.78
CA TYR A 539 -5.31 27.01 -0.95
C TYR A 539 -5.52 25.78 -0.05
N TYR A 540 -4.52 24.90 0.03
CA TYR A 540 -4.61 23.72 0.89
C TYR A 540 -4.58 24.09 2.39
N GLY A 541 -3.75 25.07 2.77
CA GLY A 541 -3.76 25.64 4.12
C GLY A 541 -5.12 26.22 4.50
N PHE A 542 -5.75 26.99 3.60
CA PHE A 542 -7.06 27.58 3.82
C PHE A 542 -8.18 26.54 3.88
N HIS A 543 -8.10 25.49 3.06
CA HIS A 543 -8.99 24.33 3.16
C HIS A 543 -8.85 23.65 4.53
N MET A 544 -7.63 23.39 5.00
CA MET A 544 -7.39 22.79 6.33
C MET A 544 -7.86 23.69 7.48
N TYR A 545 -7.74 25.01 7.35
CA TYR A 545 -8.30 25.97 8.32
C TYR A 545 -9.81 25.78 8.49
N HIS A 546 -10.58 25.72 7.41
CA HIS A 546 -12.02 25.46 7.50
C HIS A 546 -12.31 24.04 8.04
N CYS A 547 -11.49 23.04 7.72
CA CYS A 547 -11.62 21.71 8.31
C CYS A 547 -11.53 21.75 9.84
N MET A 548 -10.68 22.60 10.43
CA MET A 548 -10.56 22.70 11.90
C MET A 548 -11.89 23.06 12.58
N PHE A 549 -12.72 23.91 11.98
CA PHE A 549 -14.04 24.24 12.50
C PHE A 549 -15.01 23.06 12.40
N VAL A 550 -14.97 22.34 11.29
CA VAL A 550 -15.77 21.11 11.12
C VAL A 550 -15.39 20.06 12.17
N LEU A 551 -14.09 19.94 12.47
CA LEU A 551 -13.59 19.01 13.49
C LEU A 551 -13.92 19.47 14.92
N LEU A 552 -13.91 20.78 15.18
CA LEU A 552 -14.18 21.34 16.52
C LEU A 552 -15.67 21.32 16.88
N HIS A 553 -16.55 21.66 15.92
CA HIS A 553 -17.99 21.80 16.14
C HIS A 553 -18.80 20.57 15.70
N GLY A 554 -18.26 19.74 14.81
CA GLY A 554 -18.92 18.56 14.31
C GLY A 554 -18.58 17.29 15.11
N PRO A 555 -19.53 16.37 15.32
CA PRO A 555 -19.19 15.03 15.78
C PRO A 555 -18.37 14.37 14.67
N MET A 556 -17.08 14.11 14.87
CA MET A 556 -16.20 13.65 13.78
C MET A 556 -16.42 12.18 13.34
N ASP A 557 -17.62 11.65 13.60
CA ASP A 557 -18.19 10.46 12.97
C ASP A 557 -19.31 10.92 12.03
N VAL A 558 -19.13 10.69 10.72
CA VAL A 558 -20.07 11.16 9.68
C VAL A 558 -21.48 10.59 9.86
N VAL A 559 -21.59 9.36 10.38
CA VAL A 559 -22.90 8.75 10.65
C VAL A 559 -23.55 9.39 11.88
N ARG A 560 -22.77 9.78 12.90
CA ARG A 560 -23.27 10.56 14.04
C ARG A 560 -23.73 11.95 13.60
N MET A 561 -23.03 12.62 12.69
CA MET A 561 -23.50 13.88 12.09
C MET A 561 -24.90 13.72 11.47
N TYR A 562 -25.20 12.57 10.89
CA TYR A 562 -26.50 12.26 10.29
C TYR A 562 -27.58 11.83 11.31
N GLN A 563 -27.20 11.16 12.40
CA GLN A 563 -28.14 10.57 13.36
C GLN A 563 -28.44 11.44 14.59
N ASP A 564 -27.54 12.36 14.96
CA ASP A 564 -27.63 13.17 16.17
C ASP A 564 -28.52 14.40 15.96
N LEU A 565 -29.84 14.22 16.09
CA LEU A 565 -30.84 15.30 15.95
C LEU A 565 -30.63 16.45 16.96
N THR A 566 -30.05 16.16 18.12
CA THR A 566 -29.75 17.18 19.13
C THR A 566 -28.61 18.09 18.70
N TRP A 567 -27.56 17.52 18.09
CA TRP A 567 -26.51 18.31 17.47
C TRP A 567 -27.02 19.08 16.25
N GLN A 568 -27.84 18.47 15.39
CA GLN A 568 -28.38 19.12 14.18
C GLN A 568 -29.24 20.36 14.45
N SER A 569 -29.82 20.46 15.64
CA SER A 569 -30.58 21.64 16.08
C SER A 569 -29.75 22.68 16.85
N SER A 570 -28.44 22.46 16.99
CA SER A 570 -27.53 23.33 17.73
C SER A 570 -26.86 24.39 16.84
N SER A 571 -26.28 25.42 17.46
CA SER A 571 -25.42 26.39 16.75
C SER A 571 -24.15 25.77 16.19
N ASP A 572 -23.65 24.69 16.80
CA ASP A 572 -22.45 23.98 16.33
C ASP A 572 -22.69 23.32 14.96
N PHE A 573 -23.92 22.87 14.69
CA PHE A 573 -24.28 22.36 13.36
C PHE A 573 -24.21 23.44 12.29
N LEU A 574 -24.68 24.65 12.58
CA LEU A 574 -24.63 25.78 11.64
C LEU A 574 -23.17 26.14 11.32
N THR A 575 -22.32 26.31 12.35
CA THR A 575 -20.90 26.61 12.17
C THR A 575 -20.18 25.51 11.37
N ALA A 576 -20.41 24.23 11.71
CA ALA A 576 -19.81 23.12 10.98
C ALA A 576 -20.29 23.06 9.52
N GLY A 577 -21.57 23.36 9.27
CA GLY A 577 -22.16 23.44 7.94
C GLY A 577 -21.55 24.54 7.07
N GLU A 578 -21.45 25.77 7.60
CA GLU A 578 -20.85 26.91 6.92
C GLU A 578 -19.39 26.63 6.53
N HIS A 579 -18.59 26.13 7.48
CA HIS A 579 -17.20 25.80 7.21
C HIS A 579 -17.03 24.58 6.29
N ALA A 580 -17.96 23.62 6.27
CA ALA A 580 -17.90 22.53 5.31
C ALA A 580 -18.23 22.97 3.88
N VAL A 581 -19.13 23.94 3.71
CA VAL A 581 -19.37 24.58 2.40
C VAL A 581 -18.12 25.32 1.95
N ALA A 582 -17.51 26.11 2.84
CA ALA A 582 -16.24 26.79 2.56
C ALA A 582 -15.13 25.80 2.17
N CYS A 583 -14.97 24.69 2.90
CA CYS A 583 -14.03 23.62 2.56
C CYS A 583 -14.19 23.12 1.12
N ALA A 584 -15.43 22.92 0.67
CA ALA A 584 -15.72 22.44 -0.68
C ALA A 584 -15.40 23.49 -1.75
N ASN A 585 -15.73 24.76 -1.51
CA ASN A 585 -15.44 25.85 -2.43
C ASN A 585 -13.93 26.05 -2.61
N VAL A 586 -13.17 26.11 -1.50
CA VAL A 586 -11.70 26.21 -1.53
C VAL A 586 -11.09 25.01 -2.27
N LEU A 587 -11.63 23.81 -2.07
CA LEU A 587 -11.17 22.60 -2.75
C LEU A 587 -11.43 22.64 -4.27
N ASP A 588 -12.60 23.10 -4.71
CA ASP A 588 -12.90 23.26 -6.13
C ASP A 588 -11.94 24.25 -6.80
N MET A 589 -11.60 25.36 -6.12
CA MET A 589 -10.59 26.30 -6.59
C MET A 589 -9.18 25.70 -6.62
N PHE A 590 -8.81 24.92 -5.60
CA PHE A 590 -7.54 24.20 -5.57
C PHE A 590 -7.41 23.20 -6.73
N VAL A 591 -8.44 22.41 -7.00
CA VAL A 591 -8.45 21.43 -8.11
C VAL A 591 -8.33 22.16 -9.44
N ALA A 592 -9.03 23.30 -9.60
CA ALA A 592 -8.91 24.13 -10.80
C ALA A 592 -7.51 24.70 -10.99
N ALA A 593 -6.84 25.13 -9.90
CA ALA A 593 -5.49 25.69 -9.94
C ALA A 593 -4.39 24.63 -10.15
N THR A 594 -4.59 23.40 -9.68
CA THR A 594 -3.55 22.35 -9.67
C THR A 594 -3.72 21.27 -10.71
N ASN A 595 -4.91 21.13 -11.30
CA ASN A 595 -5.30 19.99 -12.14
C ASN A 595 -5.08 18.63 -11.45
N MET A 596 -5.13 18.61 -10.11
CA MET A 596 -5.05 17.40 -9.29
C MET A 596 -6.42 17.04 -8.75
N ASP A 597 -6.96 15.88 -9.17
CA ASP A 597 -8.18 15.31 -8.58
C ASP A 597 -7.86 14.67 -7.22
N TYR A 598 -7.78 15.49 -6.16
CA TYR A 598 -7.86 14.99 -4.79
C TYR A 598 -9.27 14.44 -4.51
N GLN A 599 -9.47 13.63 -3.45
CA GLN A 599 -10.69 12.85 -3.17
C GLN A 599 -12.03 13.65 -3.22
N ARG A 600 -12.48 13.95 -4.44
CA ARG A 600 -13.69 14.69 -4.78
C ARG A 600 -14.94 14.01 -4.20
N THR A 601 -14.86 12.69 -3.98
CA THR A 601 -15.92 11.85 -3.43
C THR A 601 -16.23 12.17 -1.96
N PHE A 602 -15.22 12.40 -1.10
CA PHE A 602 -15.44 12.67 0.32
C PHE A 602 -16.06 14.06 0.55
N ALA A 603 -15.52 15.09 -0.11
CA ALA A 603 -16.09 16.44 -0.06
C ALA A 603 -17.52 16.51 -0.63
N LYS A 604 -17.81 15.75 -1.70
CA LYS A 604 -19.18 15.61 -2.24
C LYS A 604 -20.12 14.88 -1.28
N LEU A 605 -19.65 13.82 -0.60
CA LEU A 605 -20.43 13.10 0.41
C LEU A 605 -20.74 13.98 1.62
N LEU A 606 -19.74 14.72 2.13
CA LEU A 606 -19.91 15.67 3.24
C LEU A 606 -20.86 16.82 2.87
N ARG A 607 -20.68 17.42 1.68
CA ARG A 607 -21.59 18.44 1.14
C ARG A 607 -23.01 17.90 1.01
N ARG A 608 -23.19 16.69 0.47
CA ARG A 608 -24.51 16.06 0.33
C ARG A 608 -25.15 15.78 1.69
N ALA A 609 -24.39 15.30 2.66
CA ALA A 609 -24.87 15.03 4.01
C ALA A 609 -25.30 16.31 4.75
N LEU A 610 -24.54 17.40 4.62
CA LEU A 610 -24.83 18.67 5.30
C LEU A 610 -25.90 19.49 4.57
N SER A 611 -25.89 19.54 3.23
CA SER A 611 -26.91 20.25 2.44
C SER A 611 -28.30 19.62 2.54
N PHE A 612 -28.40 18.29 2.71
CA PHE A 612 -29.68 17.61 2.93
C PHE A 612 -30.32 18.05 4.26
N ASN A 613 -29.53 18.10 5.33
CA ASN A 613 -30.02 18.50 6.66
C ASN A 613 -30.33 20.01 6.74
N MET A 614 -29.57 20.86 6.04
CA MET A 614 -29.87 22.30 6.01
C MET A 614 -31.18 22.62 5.28
N ALA A 615 -31.52 21.89 4.21
CA ALA A 615 -32.76 22.07 3.46
C ALA A 615 -34.03 21.70 4.26
N GLU A 616 -33.94 20.79 5.22
CA GLU A 616 -35.04 20.49 6.16
C GLU A 616 -35.16 21.55 7.29
N SER A 617 -34.05 22.22 7.64
CA SER A 617 -34.03 23.27 8.68
C SER A 617 -34.51 24.65 8.19
N THR A 618 -34.31 24.96 6.91
CA THR A 618 -34.79 26.18 6.25
C THR A 618 -36.16 25.94 5.60
N GLY A 619 -37.15 25.54 6.39
CA GLY A 619 -38.54 25.60 5.95
C GLY A 619 -38.97 27.06 5.88
N ASP A 620 -39.08 27.61 4.67
CA ASP A 620 -39.73 28.90 4.39
C ASP A 620 -41.17 28.90 4.97
N SER A 621 -41.32 29.41 6.20
CA SER A 621 -42.63 29.67 6.78
C SER A 621 -43.09 31.05 6.32
N VAL A 622 -43.87 31.08 5.23
CA VAL A 622 -44.76 32.22 4.94
C VAL A 622 -45.82 32.27 6.05
N PRO A 623 -45.99 33.39 6.78
CA PRO A 623 -46.91 33.44 7.91
C PRO A 623 -48.35 33.56 7.39
N GLY A 624 -49.11 32.49 7.50
CA GLY A 624 -50.52 32.48 7.14
C GLY A 624 -51.25 31.22 7.58
N GLN A 625 -52.06 31.38 8.62
CA GLN A 625 -53.13 30.50 9.13
C GLN A 625 -52.75 29.48 10.21
N ASP A 626 -53.34 29.71 11.38
CA ASP A 626 -53.44 28.83 12.52
C ASP A 626 -53.84 27.40 12.12
N GLN A 627 -52.91 26.46 12.21
CA GLN A 627 -53.20 25.04 12.36
C GLN A 627 -52.37 24.44 13.48
N PRO A 628 -52.93 23.47 14.22
CA PRO A 628 -52.29 22.90 15.39
C PRO A 628 -51.00 22.18 14.99
N THR A 629 -49.96 22.35 15.82
CA THR A 629 -48.68 21.64 15.76
C THR A 629 -48.88 20.16 15.39
N PRO A 630 -48.34 19.68 14.25
CA PRO A 630 -48.32 18.26 13.99
C PRO A 630 -47.28 17.62 14.92
N GLU A 631 -47.69 16.56 15.61
CA GLU A 631 -46.76 15.62 16.23
C GLU A 631 -45.70 15.23 15.20
N LEU A 632 -44.41 15.29 15.58
CA LEU A 632 -43.30 14.75 14.79
C LEU A 632 -43.54 13.24 14.61
N THR A 633 -44.30 12.88 13.58
CA THR A 633 -44.30 11.52 13.06
C THR A 633 -42.98 11.34 12.31
N SER A 634 -42.17 10.41 12.80
CA SER A 634 -40.88 10.03 12.25
C SER A 634 -40.96 9.84 10.73
N ALA A 635 -40.42 10.79 9.97
CA ALA A 635 -40.14 10.57 8.56
C ALA A 635 -39.24 9.33 8.43
N PRO A 636 -39.48 8.43 7.46
CA PRO A 636 -38.62 7.28 7.26
C PRO A 636 -37.23 7.77 6.86
N GLN A 637 -36.25 7.66 7.75
CA GLN A 637 -34.84 7.89 7.42
C GLN A 637 -34.49 7.00 6.22
N LEU A 638 -34.10 7.61 5.09
CA LEU A 638 -33.53 6.87 3.97
C LEU A 638 -32.35 6.02 4.48
N PRO A 639 -32.15 4.80 3.96
CA PRO A 639 -31.01 3.98 4.33
C PRO A 639 -29.72 4.76 4.09
N LEU A 640 -28.88 4.85 5.12
CA LEU A 640 -27.54 5.46 5.07
C LEU A 640 -26.77 4.91 3.87
N ASP A 641 -26.13 5.79 3.10
CA ASP A 641 -25.22 5.40 2.02
C ASP A 641 -24.15 4.46 2.60
N PRO A 642 -23.99 3.23 2.06
CA PRO A 642 -22.97 2.27 2.52
C PRO A 642 -21.56 2.86 2.57
N GLU A 643 -21.24 3.83 1.71
CA GLU A 643 -19.94 4.50 1.70
C GLU A 643 -19.69 5.33 2.96
N MET A 644 -20.74 5.84 3.64
CA MET A 644 -20.58 6.58 4.90
C MET A 644 -20.04 5.71 6.03
N PHE A 645 -20.30 4.40 6.01
CA PHE A 645 -19.80 3.49 7.05
C PHE A 645 -18.28 3.32 7.01
N ARG A 646 -17.63 3.62 5.88
CA ARG A 646 -16.16 3.65 5.77
C ARG A 646 -15.53 4.78 6.58
N TYR A 647 -16.28 5.85 6.85
CA TYR A 647 -15.85 7.04 7.57
C TYR A 647 -16.36 7.07 9.02
N ARG A 648 -16.69 5.91 9.58
CA ARG A 648 -17.09 5.76 10.98
C ARG A 648 -15.90 6.03 11.90
N TRP A 649 -16.19 6.72 12.99
CA TRP A 649 -15.22 7.07 14.01
C TRP A 649 -15.80 6.62 15.35
N ALA A 650 -15.53 5.36 15.74
CA ALA A 650 -16.01 4.75 16.97
C ALA A 650 -14.84 4.23 17.84
N PRO A 651 -14.95 4.25 19.19
CA PRO A 651 -13.96 3.64 20.07
C PRO A 651 -13.76 2.15 19.74
N GLY A 652 -12.51 1.73 19.50
CA GLY A 652 -12.17 0.37 19.07
C GLY A 652 -12.18 0.16 17.55
N TYR A 653 -12.61 1.15 16.76
CA TYR A 653 -12.50 1.15 15.30
C TYR A 653 -11.13 1.70 14.89
N THR A 654 -10.33 0.94 14.15
CA THR A 654 -8.93 1.28 13.82
C THR A 654 -8.76 2.25 12.63
N GLY A 655 -9.74 3.13 12.41
CA GLY A 655 -9.68 4.20 11.41
C GLY A 655 -10.32 3.88 10.05
N LEU A 656 -10.12 4.77 9.09
CA LEU A 656 -10.63 4.76 7.69
C LEU A 656 -10.17 3.57 6.84
N TRP A 657 -9.39 2.67 7.41
CA TRP A 657 -8.43 1.82 6.70
C TRP A 657 -8.60 0.34 7.04
N VAL A 658 -9.83 -0.08 7.29
CA VAL A 658 -10.18 -1.50 7.43
C VAL A 658 -11.05 -1.87 6.24
N GLY A 659 -10.58 -2.83 5.43
CA GLY A 659 -11.45 -3.55 4.49
C GLY A 659 -12.65 -4.14 5.25
N PRO A 660 -13.78 -4.39 4.59
CA PRO A 660 -15.02 -4.73 5.27
C PRO A 660 -14.80 -5.91 6.22
N MET A 661 -14.94 -5.64 7.53
CA MET A 661 -15.10 -6.70 8.52
C MET A 661 -16.38 -7.46 8.17
N GLY A 662 -16.24 -8.75 7.89
CA GLY A 662 -17.35 -9.66 7.60
C GLY A 662 -18.30 -9.87 8.77
#